data_AF-A0A374VYX1-F1
#
_entry.id   AF-A0A374VYX1-F1
#
_cell.length_a   1.000
_cell.length_b   1.000
_cell.length_c   1.000
_cell.angle_alpha   90.00
_cell.angle_beta   90.00
_cell.angle_gamma   90.00
#
_symmetry.space_group_name_H-M   'P 1'
#
loop_
_entity.id
_entity.type
_entity.pdbx_description
1 polymer ?
#
loop_
_entity_poly.entity_id
_entity_poly.type
_entity_poly.pdbx_seq_one_letter_code
_entity_poly.pdbx_strand_id
1 'polypeptide(L)'
;MNWKGNLKKKLTAVLSAGVLAVTGTVSAVSGMTVTADTPDLQLDNYAKLLQYSLYFYDANMCGSAAENSAFSWRSACHTGDAVAGGFHDAGDAIKCGLTAGFTASTLGWMCYEYQDQFQQTGTMEHYQLIMNEFCDFFKASTTLSGGAVTSFVYEMGEDGKDHSTWYAPEKMWDRDSSETYSVTDGASNVAAQYAAALAQNYIISGREEDLTYATALYNFAAKYRKMTDNQSTYRDKDVQDDISWAAGWMYLATKQDDYLTENSKYTSSTNDWTKDYCYANASLGAAIINAEITGNWSYATSYIDGIVNSNQNQFYVMNSWGSARHNTLMQTCALVVSHHKDESGKDYSEWAQKQMNYILGDNNANVCLVVGWNDVSATSPHHRAASNLTNSSDWHEYNSWDGDYASSGGHILYGALCGGPTSSDFTTYQKTAKDATSNEVALDYQVGLVGAAAGLYAAYGTGSVVAEIGPEVTVYPSEVAAANGETPQPGTTTTEQTTTTTEETTATTTTTDTTTAIRETVWGEVPDEMTVGEEAKATIIHYLGVSGVSCTWTSSDPEILEVTETGKEGDLYTYAKISAKKAGKVTLTANDNGQIFTHEITVNPSEEKAEWADIPYYIIAGDDFSASISYTGSNPDFQWTSSDPNVLEVEGSGLNATLHAKNGGTVTLTATNGSITLTKEIEVAICILTTSTTEETTTTTTESVTTNSDETTATTSGSETTTTTKGGDVTPASLYGDVNLDGRVDITDAVMLNKAAANTVQLSEQQRSNADCDANNEVDSNDAVVLLKFLVSIIKTLPEVAE
;
A
#
# COMPACT_ATOMS: atom_id res chain seq x y z
N MET A 1 49.19 55.58 -24.58
CA MET A 1 48.44 55.59 -25.86
C MET A 1 47.00 55.18 -25.56
N ASN A 2 46.06 56.10 -25.81
CA ASN A 2 44.57 56.08 -25.89
C ASN A 2 43.83 54.80 -25.40
N TRP A 3 42.98 54.74 -24.37
CA TRP A 3 41.85 55.53 -23.79
C TRP A 3 40.44 55.07 -24.23
N LYS A 4 39.66 54.58 -23.25
CA LYS A 4 38.15 54.49 -23.12
C LYS A 4 37.39 53.59 -24.11
N GLY A 5 36.29 52.91 -23.78
CA GLY A 5 35.46 52.79 -22.57
C GLY A 5 34.06 52.24 -22.93
N ASN A 6 33.35 51.69 -21.93
CA ASN A 6 31.88 51.61 -21.75
C ASN A 6 30.98 50.58 -22.49
N LEU A 7 30.34 49.75 -21.63
CA LEU A 7 28.88 49.62 -21.37
C LEU A 7 27.92 48.78 -22.28
N LYS A 8 27.37 47.72 -21.65
CA LYS A 8 26.00 47.12 -21.68
C LYS A 8 25.06 47.33 -22.89
N LYS A 9 24.47 46.20 -23.37
CA LYS A 9 23.01 45.83 -23.50
C LYS A 9 22.88 44.77 -24.62
N LYS A 10 22.44 43.54 -24.34
CA LYS A 10 21.06 43.01 -24.28
C LYS A 10 20.16 43.39 -25.48
N LEU A 11 19.54 42.33 -26.02
CA LEU A 11 18.22 42.19 -26.65
C LEU A 11 18.07 42.13 -28.20
N THR A 12 17.66 40.93 -28.63
CA THR A 12 16.49 40.57 -29.47
C THR A 12 16.58 40.51 -30.99
N ALA A 13 16.08 39.36 -31.45
CA ALA A 13 15.71 38.90 -32.77
C ALA A 13 14.82 39.84 -33.60
N VAL A 14 14.88 39.70 -34.93
CA VAL A 14 13.72 39.81 -35.85
C VAL A 14 13.94 38.90 -37.06
N LEU A 15 12.99 37.99 -37.28
CA LEU A 15 12.73 37.28 -38.54
C LEU A 15 12.32 38.27 -39.64
N SER A 16 12.83 38.09 -40.85
CA SER A 16 12.21 38.70 -42.04
C SER A 16 12.22 37.74 -43.22
N ALA A 17 11.01 37.27 -43.55
CA ALA A 17 10.67 36.60 -44.80
C ALA A 17 10.88 37.54 -45.99
N GLY A 18 11.41 37.00 -47.09
CA GLY A 18 11.53 37.69 -48.37
C GLY A 18 11.27 36.72 -49.51
N VAL A 19 10.01 36.65 -49.95
CA VAL A 19 9.62 36.05 -51.23
C VAL A 19 10.11 36.96 -52.35
N LEU A 20 10.94 36.43 -53.24
CA LEU A 20 11.23 37.04 -54.55
C LEU A 20 11.05 35.98 -55.63
N ALA A 21 9.98 36.14 -56.40
CA ALA A 21 9.72 35.39 -57.62
C ALA A 21 10.68 35.85 -58.72
N VAL A 22 11.46 34.92 -59.27
CA VAL A 22 12.08 35.06 -60.60
C VAL A 22 11.82 33.78 -61.38
N THR A 23 11.07 33.91 -62.46
CA THR A 23 10.81 32.88 -63.46
C THR A 23 12.08 32.59 -64.26
N GLY A 24 12.54 31.34 -64.25
CA GLY A 24 13.62 30.83 -65.10
C GLY A 24 13.65 29.31 -65.09
N THR A 25 13.52 28.71 -66.27
CA THR A 25 13.32 27.29 -66.54
C THR A 25 14.45 26.37 -66.07
N VAL A 26 14.05 25.36 -65.29
CA VAL A 26 14.62 24.03 -64.97
C VAL A 26 15.99 23.66 -65.59
N SER A 27 16.94 23.38 -64.72
CA SER A 27 17.86 22.24 -64.84
C SER A 27 18.01 21.62 -63.46
N ALA A 28 17.56 20.37 -63.33
CA ALA A 28 17.48 19.63 -62.09
C ALA A 28 18.88 19.40 -61.52
N VAL A 29 19.12 19.96 -60.34
CA VAL A 29 20.06 19.41 -59.37
C VAL A 29 19.23 19.27 -58.11
N SER A 30 18.88 18.02 -57.77
CA SER A 30 18.30 17.67 -56.47
C SER A 30 19.32 18.05 -55.39
N GLY A 31 19.22 19.28 -54.89
CA GLY A 31 19.80 19.65 -53.62
C GLY A 31 19.03 18.90 -52.55
N MET A 32 19.62 17.84 -52.01
CA MET A 32 19.17 17.23 -50.77
C MET A 32 19.41 18.28 -49.68
N THR A 33 18.40 19.12 -49.43
CA THR A 33 18.30 19.84 -48.16
C THR A 33 18.16 18.77 -47.10
N VAL A 34 19.27 18.42 -46.46
CA VAL A 34 19.26 17.78 -45.16
C VAL A 34 18.74 18.85 -44.20
N THR A 35 17.43 18.89 -44.02
CA THR A 35 16.88 19.42 -42.79
C THR A 35 17.39 18.49 -41.70
N ALA A 36 18.19 19.01 -40.77
CA ALA A 36 18.37 18.31 -39.51
C ALA A 36 16.97 18.26 -38.88
N ASP A 37 16.34 17.09 -38.92
CA ASP A 37 15.06 16.89 -38.26
C ASP A 37 15.28 17.20 -36.78
N THR A 38 14.41 18.05 -36.22
CA THR A 38 14.44 18.32 -34.78
C THR A 38 14.11 17.00 -34.08
N PRO A 39 14.90 16.55 -33.08
CA PRO A 39 14.65 15.29 -32.40
C PRO A 39 13.20 15.22 -31.89
N ASP A 40 12.53 14.10 -32.14
CA ASP A 40 11.22 13.85 -31.55
C ASP A 40 11.40 13.53 -30.06
N LEU A 41 11.07 14.50 -29.21
CA LEU A 41 11.21 14.38 -27.76
C LEU A 41 10.16 13.44 -27.15
N GLN A 42 9.09 13.09 -27.88
CA GLN A 42 8.00 12.23 -27.43
C GLN A 42 7.36 12.72 -26.11
N LEU A 43 7.10 14.02 -25.98
CA LEU A 43 6.68 14.66 -24.72
C LEU A 43 5.32 14.19 -24.18
N ASP A 44 4.50 13.55 -25.00
CA ASP A 44 3.12 13.16 -24.70
C ASP A 44 2.89 11.64 -24.73
N ASN A 45 3.91 10.80 -24.89
CA ASN A 45 3.73 9.34 -24.89
C ASN A 45 3.76 8.76 -23.47
N TYR A 46 2.74 9.04 -22.65
CA TYR A 46 2.73 8.60 -21.25
C TYR A 46 2.53 7.09 -21.08
N ALA A 47 1.87 6.41 -22.02
CA ALA A 47 1.79 4.95 -22.03
C ALA A 47 3.17 4.29 -22.10
N LYS A 48 4.02 4.72 -23.06
CA LYS A 48 5.41 4.25 -23.16
C LYS A 48 6.22 4.66 -21.93
N LEU A 49 5.98 5.84 -21.37
CA LEU A 49 6.70 6.30 -20.18
C LEU A 49 6.42 5.39 -18.97
N LEU A 50 5.16 5.01 -18.77
CA LEU A 50 4.77 4.05 -17.73
C LEU A 50 5.46 2.71 -17.94
N GLN A 51 5.44 2.18 -19.17
CA GLN A 51 6.16 0.96 -19.53
C GLN A 51 7.66 1.04 -19.19
N TYR A 52 8.34 2.05 -19.71
CA TYR A 52 9.78 2.24 -19.49
C TYR A 52 10.11 2.38 -18.00
N SER A 53 9.24 3.05 -17.23
CA SER A 53 9.50 3.33 -15.82
C SER A 53 9.59 2.09 -14.92
N LEU A 54 9.18 0.91 -15.38
CA LEU A 54 9.28 -0.32 -14.60
C LEU A 54 10.61 -1.06 -14.80
N TYR A 55 11.28 -0.87 -15.94
CA TYR A 55 12.47 -1.66 -16.29
C TYR A 55 13.67 -1.42 -15.38
N PHE A 56 13.81 -0.25 -14.75
CA PHE A 56 14.88 -0.05 -13.77
C PHE A 56 14.85 -1.10 -12.64
N TYR A 57 13.67 -1.59 -12.24
CA TYR A 57 13.57 -2.62 -11.22
C TYR A 57 14.19 -3.96 -11.67
N ASP A 58 14.04 -4.36 -12.94
CA ASP A 58 14.74 -5.51 -13.51
C ASP A 58 16.25 -5.39 -13.39
N ALA A 59 16.77 -4.18 -13.63
CA ALA A 59 18.19 -3.88 -13.58
C ALA A 59 18.75 -3.84 -12.15
N ASN A 60 17.90 -3.77 -11.13
CA ASN A 60 18.27 -3.70 -9.73
C ASN A 60 17.89 -4.96 -8.92
N MET A 61 17.19 -5.92 -9.52
CA MET A 61 16.80 -7.17 -8.85
C MET A 61 18.03 -7.94 -8.36
N CYS A 62 17.93 -8.59 -7.19
CA CYS A 62 19.04 -9.25 -6.51
C CYS A 62 18.70 -10.72 -6.16
N GLY A 63 19.70 -11.51 -5.79
CA GLY A 63 19.51 -12.91 -5.43
C GLY A 63 19.32 -13.75 -6.69
N SER A 64 18.71 -14.93 -6.53
CA SER A 64 18.32 -15.78 -7.65
C SER A 64 17.21 -15.16 -8.52
N ALA A 65 16.41 -14.25 -7.96
CA ALA A 65 15.34 -13.57 -8.69
C ALA A 65 15.88 -12.76 -9.87
N ALA A 66 17.12 -12.25 -9.79
CA ALA A 66 17.77 -11.51 -10.87
C ALA A 66 17.93 -12.30 -12.18
N GLU A 67 17.78 -13.62 -12.17
CA GLU A 67 17.68 -14.44 -13.40
C GLU A 67 16.39 -14.17 -14.20
N ASN A 68 15.37 -13.59 -13.56
CA ASN A 68 14.13 -13.16 -14.20
C ASN A 68 14.21 -11.75 -14.78
N SER A 69 15.35 -11.06 -14.64
CA SER A 69 15.54 -9.72 -15.17
C SER A 69 15.26 -9.68 -16.67
N ALA A 70 14.51 -8.67 -17.12
CA ALA A 70 14.34 -8.42 -18.54
C ALA A 70 15.64 -8.09 -19.28
N PHE A 71 16.69 -7.67 -18.56
CA PHE A 71 17.98 -7.30 -19.14
C PHE A 71 18.91 -8.51 -19.31
N SER A 72 19.39 -8.74 -20.54
CA SER A 72 20.27 -9.88 -20.86
C SER A 72 21.66 -9.83 -20.20
N TRP A 73 22.02 -8.71 -19.58
CA TRP A 73 23.31 -8.49 -18.92
C TRP A 73 23.24 -8.59 -17.39
N ARG A 74 22.05 -8.83 -16.82
CA ARG A 74 21.86 -9.19 -15.41
C ARG A 74 21.81 -10.70 -15.23
N SER A 75 22.20 -11.18 -14.06
CA SER A 75 22.03 -12.58 -13.63
C SER A 75 22.01 -12.67 -12.11
N ALA A 76 21.91 -13.88 -11.55
CA ALA A 76 21.94 -14.08 -10.11
C ALA A 76 23.16 -13.41 -9.45
N CYS A 77 22.93 -12.70 -8.35
CA CYS A 77 23.95 -12.00 -7.58
C CYS A 77 23.64 -12.03 -6.07
N HIS A 78 24.67 -11.95 -5.22
CA HIS A 78 24.53 -12.02 -3.75
C HIS A 78 23.64 -13.16 -3.22
N THR A 79 23.68 -14.32 -3.87
CA THR A 79 22.84 -15.48 -3.49
C THR A 79 23.18 -16.08 -2.11
N GLY A 80 24.30 -15.65 -1.52
CA GLY A 80 24.75 -16.11 -0.22
C GLY A 80 24.35 -15.21 0.95
N ASP A 81 23.59 -14.14 0.72
CA ASP A 81 23.35 -13.17 1.77
C ASP A 81 22.11 -13.44 2.61
N ALA A 82 22.08 -12.92 3.84
CA ALA A 82 21.29 -13.51 4.93
C ALA A 82 19.79 -13.56 4.64
N VAL A 83 19.31 -12.62 3.83
CA VAL A 83 17.98 -12.63 3.23
C VAL A 83 18.12 -12.60 1.72
N ALA A 84 17.62 -13.65 1.06
CA ALA A 84 17.63 -13.77 -0.39
C ALA A 84 16.65 -12.79 -1.06
N GLY A 85 16.86 -12.54 -2.36
CA GLY A 85 15.98 -11.70 -3.17
C GLY A 85 16.12 -10.20 -2.92
N GLY A 86 15.09 -9.45 -3.26
CA GLY A 86 14.99 -8.00 -3.12
C GLY A 86 15.73 -7.24 -4.21
N PHE A 87 15.99 -5.95 -3.96
CA PHE A 87 16.58 -5.04 -4.95
C PHE A 87 17.78 -4.29 -4.36
N HIS A 88 18.76 -3.99 -5.20
CA HIS A 88 19.79 -2.99 -4.91
C HIS A 88 19.17 -1.60 -4.93
N ASP A 89 19.61 -0.76 -3.99
CA ASP A 89 19.05 0.56 -3.77
C ASP A 89 19.26 1.51 -4.96
N ALA A 90 20.49 1.60 -5.44
CA ALA A 90 20.89 2.61 -6.42
C ALA A 90 21.72 2.00 -7.55
N GLY A 91 22.74 2.72 -8.02
CA GLY A 91 23.80 2.15 -8.83
C GLY A 91 24.76 1.24 -8.07
N ASP A 92 24.48 1.00 -6.79
CA ASP A 92 25.28 0.24 -5.85
C ASP A 92 24.79 -1.21 -5.68
N ALA A 93 25.23 -1.91 -4.63
CA ALA A 93 24.81 -3.29 -4.35
C ALA A 93 24.11 -3.44 -2.99
N ILE A 94 23.82 -2.34 -2.28
CA ILE A 94 23.21 -2.36 -0.96
C ILE A 94 21.71 -2.66 -1.08
N LYS A 95 21.18 -3.50 -0.21
CA LYS A 95 19.73 -3.67 -0.04
C LYS A 95 19.28 -2.80 1.13
N CYS A 96 18.93 -1.54 0.87
CA CYS A 96 18.51 -0.61 1.91
C CYS A 96 17.00 -0.72 2.15
N GLY A 97 16.59 -1.09 3.37
CA GLY A 97 15.18 -1.33 3.68
C GLY A 97 14.33 -0.06 3.64
N LEU A 98 14.87 1.11 4.00
CA LEU A 98 14.07 2.34 4.05
C LEU A 98 13.57 2.75 2.65
N THR A 99 14.49 2.81 1.69
CA THR A 99 14.17 3.15 0.29
C THR A 99 13.42 2.03 -0.41
N ALA A 100 13.75 0.76 -0.15
CA ALA A 100 12.98 -0.38 -0.67
C ALA A 100 11.53 -0.34 -0.18
N GLY A 101 11.32 -0.11 1.13
CA GLY A 101 10.01 0.00 1.74
C GLY A 101 9.20 1.17 1.18
N PHE A 102 9.79 2.37 1.14
CA PHE A 102 9.15 3.55 0.55
C PHE A 102 8.80 3.34 -0.92
N THR A 103 9.70 2.70 -1.68
CA THR A 103 9.48 2.41 -3.10
C THR A 103 8.32 1.44 -3.28
N ALA A 104 8.34 0.30 -2.58
CA ALA A 104 7.27 -0.68 -2.67
C ALA A 104 5.92 -0.09 -2.23
N SER A 105 5.89 0.69 -1.14
CA SER A 105 4.65 1.28 -0.63
C SER A 105 4.13 2.41 -1.52
N THR A 106 5.02 3.15 -2.20
CA THR A 106 4.58 4.14 -3.20
C THR A 106 4.12 3.44 -4.48
N LEU A 107 4.80 2.37 -4.91
CA LEU A 107 4.44 1.59 -6.10
C LEU A 107 3.08 0.92 -5.94
N GLY A 108 2.83 0.30 -4.77
CA GLY A 108 1.53 -0.25 -4.41
C GLY A 108 0.44 0.83 -4.38
N TRP A 109 0.73 2.02 -3.83
CA TRP A 109 -0.18 3.16 -3.91
C TRP A 109 -0.50 3.53 -5.37
N MET A 110 0.51 3.64 -6.24
CA MET A 110 0.29 4.02 -7.64
C MET A 110 -0.56 3.01 -8.40
N CYS A 111 -0.39 1.70 -8.13
CA CYS A 111 -1.25 0.70 -8.73
C CYS A 111 -2.67 0.71 -8.14
N TYR A 112 -2.82 1.02 -6.85
CA TYR A 112 -4.14 1.22 -6.24
C TYR A 112 -4.91 2.38 -6.91
N GLU A 113 -4.27 3.52 -7.15
CA GLU A 113 -4.92 4.68 -7.81
C GLU A 113 -5.16 4.46 -9.31
N TYR A 114 -4.20 3.84 -9.99
CA TYR A 114 -4.14 3.80 -11.46
C TYR A 114 -4.19 2.39 -12.03
N GLN A 115 -4.89 1.46 -11.37
CA GLN A 115 -4.91 0.05 -11.74
C GLN A 115 -5.30 -0.17 -13.20
N ASP A 116 -6.30 0.59 -13.67
CA ASP A 116 -6.77 0.57 -15.05
C ASP A 116 -5.68 0.97 -16.05
N GLN A 117 -4.83 1.93 -15.70
CA GLN A 117 -3.72 2.36 -16.56
C GLN A 117 -2.70 1.24 -16.72
N PHE A 118 -2.31 0.58 -15.62
CA PHE A 118 -1.41 -0.59 -15.67
C PHE A 118 -1.99 -1.74 -16.50
N GLN A 119 -3.30 -1.98 -16.43
CA GLN A 119 -3.97 -3.00 -17.24
C GLN A 119 -4.00 -2.61 -18.72
N GLN A 120 -4.36 -1.36 -19.04
CA GLN A 120 -4.46 -0.87 -20.42
C GLN A 120 -3.11 -0.89 -21.15
N THR A 121 -2.01 -0.58 -20.45
CA THR A 121 -0.65 -0.63 -21.01
C THR A 121 -0.05 -2.03 -21.02
N GLY A 122 -0.75 -3.03 -20.46
CA GLY A 122 -0.21 -4.38 -20.29
C GLY A 122 0.88 -4.49 -19.23
N THR A 123 1.19 -3.43 -18.50
CA THR A 123 2.29 -3.38 -17.51
C THR A 123 1.92 -3.97 -16.15
N MET A 124 0.66 -4.39 -15.94
CA MET A 124 0.20 -5.00 -14.70
C MET A 124 0.99 -6.28 -14.33
N GLU A 125 1.34 -7.12 -15.31
CA GLU A 125 2.13 -8.34 -15.07
C GLU A 125 3.52 -7.98 -14.52
N HIS A 126 4.17 -7.01 -15.17
CA HIS A 126 5.49 -6.51 -14.79
C HIS A 126 5.44 -5.85 -13.39
N TYR A 127 4.45 -4.99 -13.13
CA TYR A 127 4.20 -4.43 -11.80
C TYR A 127 4.07 -5.52 -10.73
N GLN A 128 3.24 -6.54 -10.97
CA GLN A 128 2.96 -7.56 -9.97
C GLN A 128 4.20 -8.41 -9.68
N LEU A 129 5.04 -8.68 -10.69
CA LEU A 129 6.33 -9.32 -10.49
C LEU A 129 7.23 -8.51 -9.56
N ILE A 130 7.38 -7.20 -9.82
CA ILE A 130 8.19 -6.30 -9.00
C ILE A 130 7.64 -6.24 -7.56
N MET A 131 6.32 -6.05 -7.42
CA MET A 131 5.67 -5.92 -6.11
C MET A 131 5.79 -7.21 -5.29
N ASN A 132 5.65 -8.37 -5.93
CA ASN A 132 5.83 -9.66 -5.27
C ASN A 132 7.27 -9.86 -4.78
N GLU A 133 8.28 -9.47 -5.57
CA GLU A 133 9.68 -9.57 -5.16
C GLU A 133 9.97 -8.68 -3.94
N PHE A 134 9.41 -7.46 -3.88
CA PHE A 134 9.47 -6.63 -2.68
C PHE A 134 8.79 -7.28 -1.48
N CYS A 135 7.55 -7.74 -1.64
CA CYS A 135 6.77 -8.33 -0.55
C CYS A 135 7.41 -9.61 -0.01
N ASP A 136 7.91 -10.47 -0.89
CA ASP A 136 8.61 -11.71 -0.53
C ASP A 136 9.91 -11.40 0.22
N PHE A 137 10.66 -10.40 -0.24
CA PHE A 137 11.84 -9.91 0.46
C PHE A 137 11.52 -9.34 1.86
N PHE A 138 10.42 -8.60 2.02
CA PHE A 138 9.99 -8.03 3.31
C PHE A 138 9.59 -9.11 4.30
N LYS A 139 8.89 -10.14 3.83
CA LYS A 139 8.53 -11.31 4.65
C LYS A 139 9.76 -12.12 5.03
N ALA A 140 10.66 -12.38 4.08
CA ALA A 140 11.91 -13.08 4.34
C ALA A 140 12.82 -12.31 5.33
N SER A 141 12.75 -10.98 5.32
CA SER A 141 13.42 -10.10 6.28
C SER A 141 12.81 -10.12 7.69
N THR A 142 11.65 -10.77 7.88
CA THR A 142 10.85 -10.67 9.11
C THR A 142 10.63 -12.05 9.76
N THR A 143 11.16 -12.24 10.97
CA THR A 143 10.94 -13.48 11.73
C THR A 143 9.76 -13.33 12.68
N LEU A 144 8.72 -14.13 12.48
CA LEU A 144 7.52 -14.17 13.32
C LEU A 144 7.57 -15.32 14.34
N SER A 145 7.07 -15.07 15.55
CA SER A 145 6.75 -16.09 16.54
C SER A 145 5.44 -15.73 17.24
N GLY A 146 4.43 -16.61 17.17
CA GLY A 146 3.10 -16.33 17.71
C GLY A 146 2.45 -15.07 17.13
N GLY A 147 2.69 -14.77 15.85
CA GLY A 147 2.18 -13.57 15.17
C GLY A 147 2.90 -12.26 15.49
N ALA A 148 3.94 -12.29 16.34
CA ALA A 148 4.73 -11.12 16.68
C ALA A 148 6.11 -11.15 16.00
N VAL A 149 6.61 -9.98 15.58
CA VAL A 149 7.98 -9.84 15.06
C VAL A 149 8.98 -10.03 16.21
N THR A 150 9.90 -10.98 16.01
CA THR A 150 10.96 -11.32 16.98
C THR A 150 12.36 -10.91 16.51
N SER A 151 12.55 -10.80 15.20
CA SER A 151 13.75 -10.28 14.56
C SER A 151 13.37 -9.67 13.22
N PHE A 152 13.99 -8.56 12.87
CA PHE A 152 13.74 -7.82 11.64
C PHE A 152 15.05 -7.36 11.00
N VAL A 153 15.33 -7.82 9.79
CA VAL A 153 16.47 -7.38 8.97
C VAL A 153 16.03 -6.16 8.18
N TYR A 154 16.75 -5.05 8.31
CA TYR A 154 16.38 -3.78 7.65
C TYR A 154 17.43 -3.30 6.65
N GLU A 155 18.63 -3.87 6.62
CA GLU A 155 19.65 -3.53 5.65
C GLU A 155 20.64 -4.69 5.43
N MET A 156 21.13 -4.85 4.20
CA MET A 156 22.26 -5.72 3.88
C MET A 156 23.25 -5.02 2.95
N GLY A 157 24.53 -5.18 3.25
CA GLY A 157 25.64 -4.44 2.66
C GLY A 157 26.10 -3.29 3.56
N GLU A 158 27.41 -3.18 3.77
CA GLU A 158 27.99 -2.07 4.53
C GLU A 158 28.30 -0.89 3.60
N ASP A 159 27.63 0.26 3.79
CA ASP A 159 27.76 1.50 3.01
C ASP A 159 29.20 1.84 2.63
N GLY A 160 30.07 2.02 3.62
CA GLY A 160 31.45 2.40 3.39
C GLY A 160 32.27 1.36 2.61
N LYS A 161 32.01 0.07 2.82
CA LYS A 161 32.72 -1.01 2.12
C LYS A 161 32.22 -1.13 0.69
N ASP A 162 30.91 -1.18 0.50
CA ASP A 162 30.25 -1.31 -0.80
C ASP A 162 30.63 -0.14 -1.73
N HIS A 163 30.48 1.10 -1.23
CA HIS A 163 30.83 2.31 -1.97
C HIS A 163 32.34 2.56 -2.11
N SER A 164 33.18 1.75 -1.47
CA SER A 164 34.63 1.77 -1.68
C SER A 164 35.08 0.95 -2.89
N THR A 165 34.15 0.46 -3.70
CA THR A 165 34.44 -0.37 -4.88
C THR A 165 33.58 -0.01 -6.08
N TRP A 166 34.01 -0.44 -7.27
CA TRP A 166 33.24 -0.31 -8.50
C TRP A 166 33.29 -1.61 -9.32
N TYR A 167 32.34 -2.51 -9.06
CA TYR A 167 32.11 -3.71 -9.89
C TYR A 167 30.62 -4.06 -9.92
N ALA A 168 30.22 -4.78 -10.97
CA ALA A 168 28.87 -5.32 -11.10
C ALA A 168 28.54 -6.26 -9.93
N PRO A 169 27.27 -6.32 -9.49
CA PRO A 169 26.87 -7.08 -8.30
C PRO A 169 27.16 -8.59 -8.43
N GLU A 170 27.11 -9.14 -9.62
CA GLU A 170 27.42 -10.55 -9.95
C GLU A 170 28.89 -10.90 -9.66
N LYS A 171 29.77 -9.90 -9.52
CA LYS A 171 31.21 -10.06 -9.24
C LYS A 171 31.56 -9.81 -7.76
N MET A 172 30.58 -9.46 -6.92
CA MET A 172 30.75 -9.24 -5.46
C MET A 172 30.74 -10.57 -4.68
N TRP A 173 31.70 -11.46 -4.93
CA TRP A 173 31.73 -12.79 -4.28
C TRP A 173 32.16 -12.75 -2.81
N ASP A 174 32.62 -11.61 -2.30
CA ASP A 174 33.15 -11.39 -0.95
C ASP A 174 32.13 -10.78 0.03
N ARG A 175 30.87 -10.57 -0.40
CA ARG A 175 29.78 -10.19 0.51
C ARG A 175 29.36 -11.40 1.34
N ASP A 176 29.49 -11.28 2.65
CA ASP A 176 29.11 -12.30 3.64
C ASP A 176 28.00 -11.76 4.56
N SER A 177 27.22 -12.66 5.13
CA SER A 177 26.22 -12.46 6.18
C SER A 177 26.62 -11.53 7.34
N SER A 178 27.93 -11.29 7.55
CA SER A 178 28.42 -10.30 8.52
C SER A 178 28.04 -8.84 8.21
N GLU A 179 27.60 -8.56 6.97
CA GLU A 179 27.11 -7.25 6.52
C GLU A 179 25.56 -7.18 6.55
N THR A 180 24.93 -7.94 7.45
CA THR A 180 23.48 -7.94 7.65
C THR A 180 23.13 -7.19 8.93
N TYR A 181 22.17 -6.28 8.86
CA TYR A 181 21.76 -5.45 9.98
C TYR A 181 20.33 -5.77 10.38
N SER A 182 20.15 -6.17 11.64
CA SER A 182 18.86 -6.56 12.20
C SER A 182 18.59 -5.94 13.57
N VAL A 183 17.31 -5.93 13.94
CA VAL A 183 16.79 -5.36 15.18
C VAL A 183 15.70 -6.26 15.77
N THR A 184 15.49 -6.11 17.09
CA THR A 184 14.35 -6.71 17.80
C THR A 184 13.37 -5.66 18.33
N ASP A 185 13.73 -4.37 18.26
CA ASP A 185 12.95 -3.26 18.83
C ASP A 185 13.19 -1.89 18.15
N GLY A 186 13.69 -1.85 16.92
CA GLY A 186 14.06 -0.62 16.20
C GLY A 186 13.64 -0.63 14.74
N ALA A 187 14.14 0.31 13.93
CA ALA A 187 13.80 0.47 12.51
C ALA A 187 12.28 0.56 12.23
N SER A 188 11.54 1.26 13.11
CA SER A 188 10.08 1.33 13.01
C SER A 188 9.57 2.04 11.76
N ASN A 189 10.32 3.01 11.21
CA ASN A 189 10.01 3.63 9.92
C ASN A 189 10.06 2.60 8.78
N VAL A 190 11.12 1.80 8.71
CA VAL A 190 11.27 0.72 7.72
C VAL A 190 10.15 -0.33 7.86
N ALA A 191 9.89 -0.77 9.09
CA ALA A 191 8.84 -1.75 9.35
C ALA A 191 7.43 -1.22 8.98
N ALA A 192 7.17 0.06 9.21
CA ALA A 192 5.91 0.69 8.81
C ALA A 192 5.78 0.78 7.28
N GLN A 193 6.85 1.14 6.57
CA GLN A 193 6.85 1.14 5.11
C GLN A 193 6.61 -0.26 4.51
N TYR A 194 7.23 -1.31 5.09
CA TYR A 194 6.97 -2.70 4.68
C TYR A 194 5.53 -3.10 4.95
N ALA A 195 4.98 -2.71 6.11
CA ALA A 195 3.58 -2.97 6.44
C ALA A 195 2.62 -2.31 5.45
N ALA A 196 2.88 -1.05 5.05
CA ALA A 196 2.10 -0.35 4.04
C ALA A 196 2.11 -1.09 2.69
N ALA A 197 3.30 -1.45 2.20
CA ALA A 197 3.46 -2.18 0.94
C ALA A 197 2.72 -3.54 0.94
N LEU A 198 2.88 -4.32 2.00
CA LEU A 198 2.21 -5.61 2.14
C LEU A 198 0.68 -5.46 2.23
N ALA A 199 0.17 -4.47 2.97
CA ALA A 199 -1.25 -4.18 3.03
C ALA A 199 -1.82 -3.78 1.66
N GLN A 200 -1.09 -2.98 0.88
CA GLN A 200 -1.48 -2.62 -0.48
C GLN A 200 -1.49 -3.82 -1.42
N ASN A 201 -0.46 -4.68 -1.35
CA ASN A 201 -0.43 -5.87 -2.19
C ASN A 201 -1.59 -6.82 -1.85
N TYR A 202 -1.96 -6.94 -0.56
CA TYR A 202 -3.18 -7.64 -0.16
C TYR A 202 -4.44 -7.01 -0.78
N ILE A 203 -4.61 -5.68 -0.72
CA ILE A 203 -5.77 -4.99 -1.33
C ILE A 203 -5.85 -5.25 -2.84
N ILE A 204 -4.71 -5.22 -3.54
CA ILE A 204 -4.64 -5.30 -5.00
C ILE A 204 -4.75 -6.75 -5.50
N SER A 205 -4.09 -7.69 -4.84
CA SER A 205 -3.92 -9.07 -5.32
C SER A 205 -4.65 -10.12 -4.49
N GLY A 206 -5.17 -9.78 -3.31
CA GLY A 206 -5.81 -10.72 -2.40
C GLY A 206 -4.83 -11.66 -1.69
N ARG A 207 -3.53 -11.33 -1.63
CA ARG A 207 -2.50 -12.18 -1.01
C ARG A 207 -2.58 -12.13 0.53
N GLU A 208 -3.37 -13.01 1.11
CA GLU A 208 -3.66 -13.08 2.57
C GLU A 208 -2.42 -13.11 3.48
N GLU A 209 -1.34 -13.80 3.06
CA GLU A 209 -0.09 -13.85 3.82
C GLU A 209 0.52 -12.46 3.99
N ASP A 210 0.36 -11.57 3.00
CA ASP A 210 0.89 -10.22 3.09
C ASP A 210 0.17 -9.42 4.17
N LEU A 211 -1.16 -9.58 4.33
CA LEU A 211 -1.90 -8.94 5.42
C LEU A 211 -1.44 -9.44 6.81
N THR A 212 -1.10 -10.73 6.92
CA THR A 212 -0.56 -11.31 8.16
C THR A 212 0.74 -10.61 8.56
N TYR A 213 1.69 -10.49 7.62
CA TYR A 213 2.95 -9.82 7.87
C TYR A 213 2.80 -8.30 8.03
N ALA A 214 1.90 -7.67 7.26
CA ALA A 214 1.59 -6.25 7.39
C ALA A 214 1.11 -5.91 8.80
N THR A 215 0.19 -6.72 9.34
CA THR A 215 -0.32 -6.57 10.71
C THR A 215 0.80 -6.72 11.74
N ALA A 216 1.66 -7.74 11.60
CA ALA A 216 2.75 -7.98 12.53
C ALA A 216 3.80 -6.85 12.51
N LEU A 217 4.20 -6.38 11.33
CA LEU A 217 5.16 -5.31 11.14
C LEU A 217 4.61 -3.95 11.58
N TYR A 218 3.34 -3.65 11.30
CA TYR A 218 2.68 -2.45 11.81
C TYR A 218 2.67 -2.45 13.34
N ASN A 219 2.23 -3.54 13.96
CA ASN A 219 2.18 -3.66 15.41
C ASN A 219 3.56 -3.51 16.05
N PHE A 220 4.60 -4.07 15.41
CA PHE A 220 5.99 -3.88 15.80
C PHE A 220 6.41 -2.40 15.74
N ALA A 221 6.15 -1.71 14.61
CA ALA A 221 6.48 -0.31 14.42
C ALA A 221 5.73 0.59 15.42
N ALA A 222 4.41 0.41 15.56
CA ALA A 222 3.55 1.20 16.44
C ALA A 222 3.87 0.99 17.93
N LYS A 223 4.33 -0.21 18.32
CA LYS A 223 4.77 -0.54 19.68
C LYS A 223 6.08 0.13 20.05
N TYR A 224 7.09 0.04 19.16
CA TYR A 224 8.45 0.47 19.51
C TYR A 224 8.74 1.92 19.15
N ARG A 225 8.21 2.43 18.02
CA ARG A 225 8.39 3.80 17.52
C ARG A 225 9.84 4.29 17.61
N LYS A 226 10.78 3.45 17.19
CA LYS A 226 12.20 3.64 17.41
C LYS A 226 12.96 3.53 16.09
N MET A 227 13.76 4.55 15.80
CA MET A 227 14.77 4.53 14.74
C MET A 227 15.90 3.56 15.07
N THR A 228 16.62 3.08 14.06
CA THR A 228 17.90 2.39 14.25
C THR A 228 19.06 3.39 14.16
N ASP A 229 20.05 3.24 15.05
CA ASP A 229 21.28 4.04 15.05
C ASP A 229 22.48 3.26 14.50
N ASN A 230 22.39 1.92 14.44
CA ASN A 230 23.39 1.08 13.81
C ASN A 230 23.15 1.14 12.30
N GLN A 231 24.21 1.32 11.51
CA GLN A 231 24.26 1.37 10.04
C GLN A 231 22.98 1.86 9.34
N SER A 232 23.03 3.07 8.79
CA SER A 232 21.91 3.68 8.07
C SER A 232 22.47 4.38 6.84
N THR A 233 22.43 3.67 5.69
CA THR A 233 22.78 4.22 4.38
C THR A 233 21.91 5.46 4.10
N TYR A 234 20.61 5.35 4.40
CA TYR A 234 19.66 6.47 4.36
C TYR A 234 19.20 6.85 5.77
N ARG A 235 19.45 8.12 6.11
CA ARG A 235 19.02 8.69 7.39
C ARG A 235 17.59 9.19 7.34
N ASP A 236 16.90 8.96 8.45
CA ASP A 236 15.60 9.54 8.78
C ASP A 236 15.67 10.23 10.14
N LYS A 237 14.65 11.00 10.50
CA LYS A 237 14.55 11.73 11.76
C LYS A 237 13.28 11.42 12.54
N ASP A 238 12.30 10.83 11.89
CA ASP A 238 11.00 10.54 12.45
C ASP A 238 10.56 9.14 12.04
N VAL A 239 9.61 8.57 12.78
CA VAL A 239 8.87 7.35 12.42
C VAL A 239 7.37 7.60 12.40
N GLN A 240 6.91 8.76 12.90
CA GLN A 240 5.50 9.05 13.09
C GLN A 240 4.76 9.16 11.75
N ASP A 241 5.40 9.75 10.75
CA ASP A 241 4.86 9.89 9.40
C ASP A 241 4.78 8.53 8.68
N ASP A 242 5.78 7.65 8.78
CA ASP A 242 5.69 6.29 8.21
C ASP A 242 4.63 5.44 8.91
N ILE A 243 4.51 5.52 10.24
CA ILE A 243 3.47 4.82 11.00
C ILE A 243 2.09 5.34 10.59
N SER A 244 1.93 6.66 10.43
CA SER A 244 0.68 7.26 9.95
C SER A 244 0.35 6.83 8.52
N TRP A 245 1.36 6.77 7.65
CA TRP A 245 1.24 6.26 6.29
C TRP A 245 0.74 4.82 6.28
N ALA A 246 1.42 3.94 7.02
CA ALA A 246 1.03 2.54 7.15
C ALA A 246 -0.36 2.37 7.77
N ALA A 247 -0.72 3.20 8.75
CA ALA A 247 -2.03 3.17 9.39
C ALA A 247 -3.17 3.48 8.39
N GLY A 248 -2.96 4.40 7.44
CA GLY A 248 -3.94 4.66 6.38
C GLY A 248 -4.24 3.41 5.55
N TRP A 249 -3.19 2.70 5.13
CA TRP A 249 -3.31 1.45 4.38
C TRP A 249 -3.88 0.29 5.19
N MET A 250 -3.49 0.16 6.45
CA MET A 250 -4.06 -0.83 7.36
C MET A 250 -5.56 -0.58 7.59
N TYR A 251 -6.00 0.68 7.68
CA TYR A 251 -7.42 1.01 7.70
C TYR A 251 -8.10 0.59 6.40
N LEU A 252 -7.52 0.91 5.23
CA LEU A 252 -8.10 0.50 3.95
C LEU A 252 -8.22 -1.02 3.82
N ALA A 253 -7.24 -1.78 4.31
CA ALA A 253 -7.22 -3.24 4.27
C ALA A 253 -8.18 -3.91 5.28
N THR A 254 -8.34 -3.36 6.48
CA THR A 254 -9.02 -4.04 7.60
C THR A 254 -10.29 -3.38 8.11
N LYS A 255 -10.49 -2.09 7.79
CA LYS A 255 -11.56 -1.21 8.29
C LYS A 255 -11.60 -1.04 9.82
N GLN A 256 -10.49 -1.28 10.52
CA GLN A 256 -10.42 -1.05 11.98
C GLN A 256 -10.12 0.43 12.31
N ASP A 257 -10.99 1.05 13.11
CA ASP A 257 -10.95 2.49 13.41
C ASP A 257 -9.67 2.97 14.13
N ASP A 258 -8.99 2.07 14.86
CA ASP A 258 -7.72 2.39 15.53
C ASP A 258 -6.65 2.82 14.52
N TYR A 259 -6.64 2.21 13.33
CA TYR A 259 -5.72 2.59 12.26
C TYR A 259 -6.06 3.98 11.69
N LEU A 260 -7.33 4.29 11.46
CA LEU A 260 -7.72 5.62 10.99
C LEU A 260 -7.40 6.70 12.04
N THR A 261 -7.60 6.36 13.32
CA THR A 261 -7.24 7.23 14.44
C THR A 261 -5.74 7.50 14.48
N GLU A 262 -4.91 6.49 14.25
CA GLU A 262 -3.46 6.65 14.20
C GLU A 262 -3.00 7.44 12.96
N ASN A 263 -3.54 7.12 11.78
CA ASN A 263 -3.26 7.84 10.55
C ASN A 263 -3.53 9.34 10.73
N SER A 264 -4.71 9.72 11.25
CA SER A 264 -5.15 11.10 11.42
C SER A 264 -4.26 11.96 12.34
N LYS A 265 -3.38 11.37 13.16
CA LYS A 265 -2.51 12.12 14.10
C LYS A 265 -1.40 12.90 13.41
N TYR A 266 -0.90 12.42 12.27
CA TYR A 266 0.32 12.95 11.64
C TYR A 266 0.13 13.38 10.18
N THR A 267 -1.12 13.58 9.74
CA THR A 267 -1.47 14.08 8.40
C THR A 267 -1.13 15.55 8.17
N SER A 268 -0.69 16.26 9.21
CA SER A 268 -0.22 17.64 9.13
C SER A 268 1.10 17.86 9.87
N SER A 269 1.89 16.80 10.08
CA SER A 269 3.16 16.90 10.80
C SER A 269 4.15 17.76 10.01
N THR A 270 4.89 18.60 10.74
CA THR A 270 5.98 19.38 10.15
C THR A 270 7.30 18.73 10.51
N ASN A 271 8.05 18.30 9.49
CA ASN A 271 9.43 17.83 9.65
C ASN A 271 10.41 18.99 9.39
N ASP A 272 11.45 19.09 10.22
CA ASP A 272 12.47 20.14 10.18
C ASP A 272 13.49 19.99 9.03
N TRP A 273 13.45 18.86 8.30
CA TRP A 273 14.42 18.49 7.27
C TRP A 273 13.83 18.45 5.85
N THR A 274 12.72 17.76 5.64
CA THR A 274 12.02 17.70 4.35
C THR A 274 10.52 17.73 4.60
N LYS A 275 9.78 18.60 3.92
CA LYS A 275 8.31 18.64 3.98
C LYS A 275 7.64 17.91 2.82
N ASP A 276 8.42 17.57 1.81
CA ASP A 276 7.95 16.89 0.61
C ASP A 276 7.89 15.38 0.83
N TYR A 277 7.01 14.74 0.07
CA TYR A 277 6.90 13.29 0.03
C TYR A 277 8.19 12.65 -0.51
N CYS A 278 8.85 11.86 0.32
CA CYS A 278 10.03 11.05 -0.04
C CYS A 278 10.29 9.98 1.03
N TYR A 279 11.32 9.15 0.84
CA TYR A 279 11.68 8.05 1.74
C TYR A 279 11.87 8.43 3.23
N ALA A 280 12.10 9.72 3.53
CA ALA A 280 12.30 10.26 4.88
C ALA A 280 11.16 11.21 5.32
N ASN A 281 10.07 11.25 4.56
CA ASN A 281 8.83 11.90 4.95
C ASN A 281 7.63 11.38 4.15
N ALA A 282 6.82 10.52 4.75
CA ALA A 282 5.60 9.99 4.15
C ALA A 282 4.33 10.82 4.48
N SER A 283 4.44 11.92 5.23
CA SER A 283 3.28 12.67 5.78
C SER A 283 2.31 13.20 4.71
N LEU A 284 2.80 13.67 3.57
CA LEU A 284 1.93 14.14 2.48
C LEU A 284 1.13 12.98 1.87
N GLY A 285 1.75 11.82 1.67
CA GLY A 285 1.05 10.60 1.23
C GLY A 285 0.01 10.17 2.27
N ALA A 286 0.39 10.15 3.55
CA ALA A 286 -0.52 9.82 4.66
C ALA A 286 -1.72 10.77 4.72
N ALA A 287 -1.51 12.06 4.43
CA ALA A 287 -2.56 13.06 4.37
C ALA A 287 -3.49 12.89 3.17
N ILE A 288 -2.98 12.46 2.02
CA ILE A 288 -3.79 12.19 0.83
C ILE A 288 -4.69 10.97 1.07
N ILE A 289 -4.13 9.87 1.57
CA ILE A 289 -4.93 8.68 1.92
C ILE A 289 -5.96 9.01 3.01
N ASN A 290 -5.60 9.82 4.01
CA ASN A 290 -6.58 10.31 4.99
C ASN A 290 -7.69 11.13 4.33
N ALA A 291 -7.36 11.96 3.35
CA ALA A 291 -8.33 12.78 2.64
C ALA A 291 -9.29 11.93 1.80
N GLU A 292 -8.81 10.85 1.17
CA GLU A 292 -9.67 9.87 0.49
C GLU A 292 -10.65 9.19 1.46
N ILE A 293 -10.16 8.80 2.64
CA ILE A 293 -10.99 8.13 3.65
C ILE A 293 -12.03 9.10 4.26
N THR A 294 -11.64 10.34 4.54
CA THR A 294 -12.44 11.28 5.35
C THR A 294 -13.16 12.36 4.53
N GLY A 295 -12.78 12.54 3.27
CA GLY A 295 -13.19 13.65 2.41
C GLY A 295 -12.49 14.98 2.70
N ASN A 296 -11.55 15.06 3.65
CA ASN A 296 -10.89 16.32 4.01
C ASN A 296 -9.57 16.56 3.23
N TRP A 297 -9.70 17.10 2.03
CA TRP A 297 -8.59 17.42 1.13
C TRP A 297 -7.83 18.70 1.47
N SER A 298 -8.25 19.46 2.48
CA SER A 298 -7.81 20.84 2.70
C SER A 298 -6.30 20.96 2.92
N TYR A 299 -5.69 20.03 3.65
CA TYR A 299 -4.25 20.06 3.92
C TYR A 299 -3.44 19.74 2.66
N ALA A 300 -3.73 18.59 2.02
CA ALA A 300 -3.00 18.15 0.82
C ALA A 300 -3.08 19.18 -0.31
N THR A 301 -4.28 19.68 -0.60
CA THR A 301 -4.49 20.70 -1.63
C THR A 301 -3.78 22.03 -1.30
N SER A 302 -3.82 22.48 -0.05
CA SER A 302 -3.12 23.71 0.37
C SER A 302 -1.60 23.57 0.26
N TYR A 303 -1.05 22.42 0.62
CA TYR A 303 0.38 22.14 0.51
C TYR A 303 0.83 22.13 -0.96
N ILE A 304 0.14 21.36 -1.80
CA ILE A 304 0.46 21.23 -3.23
C ILE A 304 0.26 22.56 -3.95
N ASP A 305 -0.80 23.32 -3.65
CA ASP A 305 -1.00 24.68 -4.16
C ASP A 305 0.23 25.57 -3.89
N GLY A 306 0.81 25.50 -2.69
CA GLY A 306 1.99 26.27 -2.32
C GLY A 306 3.18 25.99 -3.24
N ILE A 307 3.43 24.71 -3.54
CA ILE A 307 4.51 24.27 -4.41
C ILE A 307 4.21 24.62 -5.88
N VAL A 308 3.03 24.24 -6.37
CA VAL A 308 2.61 24.47 -7.77
C VAL A 308 2.64 25.96 -8.10
N ASN A 309 2.04 26.81 -7.26
CA ASN A 309 1.96 28.25 -7.51
C ASN A 309 3.33 28.93 -7.47
N SER A 310 4.25 28.45 -6.63
CA SER A 310 5.61 28.99 -6.54
C SER A 310 6.50 28.55 -7.71
N ASN A 311 6.10 27.53 -8.47
CA ASN A 311 6.94 26.87 -9.49
C ASN A 311 6.25 26.70 -10.86
N GLN A 312 5.32 27.60 -11.22
CA GLN A 312 4.55 27.47 -12.47
C GLN A 312 5.39 27.61 -13.76
N ASN A 313 6.56 28.26 -13.69
CA ASN A 313 7.38 28.62 -14.86
C ASN A 313 8.84 28.19 -14.73
N GLN A 314 9.11 27.17 -13.92
CA GLN A 314 10.46 26.64 -13.71
C GLN A 314 10.40 25.16 -13.36
N PHE A 315 11.52 24.46 -13.56
CA PHE A 315 11.69 23.13 -13.01
C PHE A 315 11.71 23.20 -11.49
N TYR A 316 10.87 22.40 -10.85
CA TYR A 316 10.80 22.32 -9.40
C TYR A 316 12.02 21.57 -8.84
N VAL A 317 12.80 22.24 -8.00
CA VAL A 317 13.99 21.70 -7.32
C VAL A 317 13.81 21.84 -5.82
N MET A 318 13.42 20.74 -5.16
CA MET A 318 13.29 20.67 -3.71
C MET A 318 14.67 20.52 -3.03
N ASN A 319 15.49 19.62 -3.56
CA ASN A 319 16.83 19.31 -3.08
C ASN A 319 17.79 19.22 -4.27
N SER A 320 19.07 19.52 -4.04
CA SER A 320 20.13 19.36 -5.04
C SER A 320 20.45 17.89 -5.32
N TRP A 321 20.26 16.99 -4.36
CA TRP A 321 20.42 15.55 -4.56
C TRP A 321 19.07 14.93 -4.95
N GLY A 322 19.00 14.31 -6.13
CA GLY A 322 17.74 13.73 -6.63
C GLY A 322 16.66 14.78 -6.89
N SER A 323 17.04 15.89 -7.54
CA SER A 323 16.09 16.94 -7.94
C SER A 323 14.93 16.38 -8.77
N ALA A 324 15.21 15.47 -9.71
CA ALA A 324 14.22 14.80 -10.54
C ALA A 324 13.32 13.89 -9.71
N ARG A 325 13.86 13.13 -8.76
CA ARG A 325 13.09 12.32 -7.80
C ARG A 325 12.07 13.14 -7.04
N HIS A 326 12.48 14.24 -6.43
CA HIS A 326 11.54 15.09 -5.69
C HIS A 326 10.49 15.72 -6.60
N ASN A 327 10.92 16.11 -7.80
CA ASN A 327 10.02 16.65 -8.80
C ASN A 327 8.94 15.64 -9.19
N THR A 328 9.32 14.41 -9.54
CA THR A 328 8.38 13.36 -9.93
C THR A 328 7.52 12.89 -8.76
N LEU A 329 8.05 12.81 -7.53
CA LEU A 329 7.23 12.48 -6.35
C LEU A 329 6.20 13.58 -6.05
N MET A 330 6.52 14.85 -6.24
CA MET A 330 5.53 15.93 -6.13
C MET A 330 4.49 15.86 -7.26
N GLN A 331 4.91 15.52 -8.48
CA GLN A 331 3.96 15.24 -9.57
C GLN A 331 3.03 14.08 -9.20
N THR A 332 3.55 12.99 -8.64
CA THR A 332 2.76 11.85 -8.15
C THR A 332 1.66 12.31 -7.19
N CYS A 333 2.02 13.00 -6.09
CA CYS A 333 1.01 13.48 -5.13
C CYS A 333 0.01 14.44 -5.78
N ALA A 334 0.46 15.35 -6.64
CA ALA A 334 -0.41 16.30 -7.34
C ALA A 334 -1.38 15.60 -8.31
N LEU A 335 -0.93 14.56 -9.01
CA LEU A 335 -1.74 13.80 -9.94
C LEU A 335 -2.77 12.93 -9.22
N VAL A 336 -2.43 12.32 -8.07
CA VAL A 336 -3.44 11.61 -7.25
C VAL A 336 -4.54 12.57 -6.80
N VAL A 337 -4.18 13.75 -6.28
CA VAL A 337 -5.19 14.78 -5.94
C VAL A 337 -6.03 15.21 -7.16
N SER A 338 -5.43 15.21 -8.35
CA SER A 338 -6.13 15.52 -9.61
C SER A 338 -7.04 14.37 -10.08
N HIS A 339 -6.69 13.13 -9.74
CA HIS A 339 -7.52 11.95 -10.01
C HIS A 339 -8.83 12.05 -9.21
N HIS A 340 -8.73 12.48 -7.95
CA HIS A 340 -9.85 12.76 -7.05
C HIS A 340 -10.34 14.22 -7.12
N LYS A 341 -10.34 14.85 -8.31
CA LYS A 341 -10.67 16.29 -8.44
C LYS A 341 -12.11 16.65 -8.11
N ASP A 342 -13.04 15.71 -8.22
CA ASP A 342 -14.45 15.94 -7.88
C ASP A 342 -14.63 16.12 -6.36
N GLU A 343 -13.81 15.42 -5.56
CA GLU A 343 -13.75 15.54 -4.10
C GLU A 343 -12.78 16.64 -3.64
N SER A 344 -11.59 16.71 -4.26
CA SER A 344 -10.51 17.61 -3.86
C SER A 344 -10.71 19.05 -4.34
N GLY A 345 -11.48 19.25 -5.41
CA GLY A 345 -11.70 20.53 -6.06
C GLY A 345 -10.46 21.09 -6.77
N LYS A 346 -9.45 20.25 -7.05
CA LYS A 346 -8.16 20.66 -7.62
C LYS A 346 -7.75 19.77 -8.78
N ASP A 347 -7.16 20.39 -9.81
CA ASP A 347 -6.55 19.70 -10.94
C ASP A 347 -5.17 20.33 -11.19
N TYR A 348 -4.13 19.50 -11.03
CA TYR A 348 -2.73 19.86 -11.16
C TYR A 348 -2.07 19.22 -12.39
N SER A 349 -2.85 18.52 -13.23
CA SER A 349 -2.35 17.78 -14.40
C SER A 349 -1.56 18.64 -15.38
N GLU A 350 -1.94 19.91 -15.59
CA GLU A 350 -1.19 20.84 -16.45
C GLU A 350 0.19 21.20 -15.88
N TRP A 351 0.29 21.34 -14.55
CA TRP A 351 1.58 21.63 -13.92
C TRP A 351 2.48 20.40 -13.99
N ALA A 352 1.95 19.22 -13.68
CA ALA A 352 2.70 17.98 -13.77
C ALA A 352 3.21 17.73 -15.20
N GLN A 353 2.37 17.92 -16.22
CA GLN A 353 2.79 17.82 -17.62
C GLN A 353 3.98 18.73 -17.93
N LYS A 354 3.96 20.00 -17.49
CA LYS A 354 5.08 20.92 -17.71
C LYS A 354 6.37 20.45 -17.01
N GLN A 355 6.24 19.90 -15.80
CA GLN A 355 7.39 19.34 -15.09
C GLN A 355 7.94 18.10 -15.81
N MET A 356 7.08 17.21 -16.30
CA MET A 356 7.49 16.06 -17.09
C MET A 356 8.15 16.47 -18.40
N ASN A 357 7.69 17.54 -19.07
CA ASN A 357 8.34 18.05 -20.27
C ASN A 357 9.80 18.43 -20.01
N TYR A 358 10.10 19.09 -18.87
CA TYR A 358 11.49 19.35 -18.48
C TYR A 358 12.30 18.06 -18.32
N ILE A 359 11.71 17.01 -17.73
CA ILE A 359 12.36 15.69 -17.54
C ILE A 359 12.59 14.99 -18.88
N LEU A 360 11.66 15.10 -19.83
CA LEU A 360 11.71 14.43 -21.13
C LEU A 360 12.55 15.16 -22.19
N GLY A 361 13.11 16.33 -21.87
CA GLY A 361 14.11 17.01 -22.68
C GLY A 361 13.77 18.44 -23.12
N ASP A 362 12.56 18.93 -22.82
CA ASP A 362 12.20 20.34 -23.06
C ASP A 362 12.80 21.24 -21.98
N ASN A 363 14.12 21.34 -21.99
CA ASN A 363 14.90 22.14 -21.05
C ASN A 363 16.11 22.78 -21.73
N ASN A 364 16.73 23.75 -21.07
CA ASN A 364 17.82 24.53 -21.65
C ASN A 364 19.10 23.73 -21.91
N ALA A 365 19.26 22.55 -21.27
CA ALA A 365 20.40 21.67 -21.47
C ALA A 365 20.17 20.65 -22.60
N ASN A 366 18.95 20.60 -23.18
CA ASN A 366 18.54 19.64 -24.19
C ASN A 366 18.95 18.21 -23.77
N VAL A 367 18.46 17.80 -22.59
CA VAL A 367 18.74 16.49 -22.01
C VAL A 367 17.48 15.86 -21.46
N CYS A 368 17.16 14.64 -21.88
CA CYS A 368 16.14 13.84 -21.23
C CYS A 368 16.77 13.09 -20.04
N LEU A 369 16.16 13.15 -18.87
CA LEU A 369 16.64 12.49 -17.65
C LEU A 369 16.20 11.02 -17.54
N VAL A 370 15.35 10.55 -18.47
CA VAL A 370 14.95 9.14 -18.58
C VAL A 370 15.87 8.46 -19.58
N VAL A 371 16.67 7.52 -19.10
CA VAL A 371 17.69 6.84 -19.91
C VAL A 371 17.02 6.01 -21.03
N GLY A 372 17.55 6.13 -22.25
CA GLY A 372 17.06 5.39 -23.43
C GLY A 372 15.68 5.80 -23.96
N TRP A 373 15.11 6.92 -23.49
CA TRP A 373 13.79 7.42 -23.90
C TRP A 373 13.76 7.97 -25.34
N ASN A 374 14.69 8.87 -25.65
CA ASN A 374 14.82 9.57 -26.93
C ASN A 374 16.30 9.93 -27.24
N ASP A 375 16.55 10.59 -28.37
CA ASP A 375 17.91 10.92 -28.85
C ASP A 375 18.71 11.86 -27.94
N VAL A 376 18.06 12.54 -26.99
CA VAL A 376 18.69 13.47 -26.06
C VAL A 376 18.78 12.92 -24.63
N SER A 377 18.42 11.65 -24.41
CA SER A 377 18.52 10.98 -23.12
C SER A 377 19.92 11.01 -22.51
N ALA A 378 19.97 11.03 -21.18
CA ALA A 378 21.14 10.70 -20.41
C ALA A 378 21.64 9.31 -20.82
N THR A 379 22.96 9.19 -21.04
CA THR A 379 23.58 7.97 -21.57
C THR A 379 24.52 7.29 -20.59
N SER A 380 24.78 7.90 -19.43
CA SER A 380 25.80 7.42 -18.49
C SER A 380 25.35 7.66 -17.04
N PRO A 381 24.34 6.90 -16.55
CA PRO A 381 23.96 6.92 -15.15
C PRO A 381 25.11 6.44 -14.24
N HIS A 382 25.09 6.83 -12.97
CA HIS A 382 26.07 6.39 -11.96
C HIS A 382 25.74 4.96 -11.48
N HIS A 383 25.85 3.96 -12.36
CA HIS A 383 25.39 2.60 -12.08
C HIS A 383 26.46 1.54 -12.41
N ARG A 384 26.86 0.73 -11.42
CA ARG A 384 28.03 -0.17 -11.54
C ARG A 384 27.84 -1.28 -12.56
N ALA A 385 26.69 -1.96 -12.52
CA ALA A 385 26.41 -3.06 -13.45
C ALA A 385 26.34 -2.55 -14.90
N ALA A 386 25.53 -1.51 -15.14
CA ALA A 386 25.34 -0.92 -16.45
C ALA A 386 26.61 -0.25 -17.03
N SER A 387 27.53 0.27 -16.20
CA SER A 387 28.75 0.90 -16.72
C SER A 387 29.70 -0.07 -17.42
N ASN A 388 29.54 -1.39 -17.20
CA ASN A 388 30.38 -2.45 -17.74
C ASN A 388 31.88 -2.28 -17.48
N LEU A 389 32.25 -1.59 -16.39
CA LEU A 389 33.65 -1.57 -15.96
C LEU A 389 34.04 -2.93 -15.37
N THR A 390 35.24 -3.39 -15.67
CA THR A 390 35.78 -4.62 -15.11
C THR A 390 36.29 -4.40 -13.68
N ASN A 391 36.51 -5.50 -12.94
CA ASN A 391 36.71 -5.47 -11.48
C ASN A 391 37.81 -4.48 -11.04
N SER A 392 37.41 -3.40 -10.36
CA SER A 392 38.35 -2.40 -9.82
C SER A 392 38.14 -2.21 -8.32
N SER A 393 38.58 -3.19 -7.54
CA SER A 393 38.67 -3.06 -6.08
C SER A 393 39.72 -2.03 -5.61
N ASP A 394 40.58 -1.56 -6.52
CA ASP A 394 41.62 -0.54 -6.27
C ASP A 394 41.35 0.81 -6.96
N TRP A 395 40.14 0.99 -7.53
CA TRP A 395 39.72 2.17 -8.30
C TRP A 395 40.53 2.49 -9.56
N HIS A 396 41.52 1.70 -9.96
CA HIS A 396 42.35 2.02 -11.11
C HIS A 396 41.54 2.22 -12.39
N GLU A 397 40.60 1.32 -12.68
CA GLU A 397 39.78 1.37 -13.89
C GLU A 397 38.84 2.58 -13.85
N TYR A 398 38.06 2.73 -12.79
CA TYR A 398 37.17 3.89 -12.60
C TYR A 398 37.93 5.22 -12.69
N ASN A 399 39.11 5.33 -12.08
CA ASN A 399 39.91 6.54 -12.12
C ASN A 399 40.40 6.87 -13.54
N SER A 400 40.70 5.85 -14.35
CA SER A 400 41.15 6.01 -15.74
C SER A 400 40.02 6.18 -16.76
N TRP A 401 38.79 5.77 -16.40
CA TRP A 401 37.60 5.93 -17.22
C TRP A 401 37.20 7.41 -17.39
N ASP A 402 36.60 7.79 -18.51
CA ASP A 402 36.12 9.16 -18.76
C ASP A 402 34.72 9.43 -18.21
N GLY A 403 34.04 8.39 -17.71
CA GLY A 403 32.68 8.47 -17.19
C GLY A 403 31.59 8.40 -18.28
N ASP A 404 31.96 8.04 -19.51
CA ASP A 404 31.04 7.81 -20.63
C ASP A 404 30.91 6.30 -20.88
N TYR A 405 29.69 5.79 -20.85
CA TYR A 405 29.40 4.38 -21.10
C TYR A 405 29.83 3.94 -22.50
N ALA A 406 29.85 4.86 -23.48
CA ALA A 406 30.31 4.55 -24.81
C ALA A 406 31.80 4.14 -24.84
N SER A 407 32.61 4.61 -23.89
CA SER A 407 34.04 4.29 -23.82
C SER A 407 34.33 2.94 -23.14
N SER A 408 33.44 2.48 -22.27
CA SER A 408 33.52 1.18 -21.60
C SER A 408 32.71 0.07 -22.29
N GLY A 409 31.89 0.41 -23.29
CA GLY A 409 30.91 -0.53 -23.84
C GLY A 409 29.82 -0.86 -22.83
N GLY A 410 29.39 0.13 -22.04
CA GLY A 410 28.31 0.04 -21.07
C GLY A 410 26.95 -0.26 -21.70
N HIS A 411 26.04 -0.75 -20.87
CA HIS A 411 24.67 -1.11 -21.21
C HIS A 411 23.75 0.11 -21.07
N ILE A 412 22.70 0.16 -21.90
CA ILE A 412 21.67 1.20 -21.77
C ILE A 412 20.70 0.77 -20.67
N LEU A 413 20.66 1.54 -19.58
CA LEU A 413 19.76 1.32 -18.46
C LEU A 413 18.36 1.90 -18.75
N TYR A 414 17.65 1.30 -19.71
CA TYR A 414 16.37 1.82 -20.21
C TYR A 414 15.38 2.14 -19.07
N GLY A 415 14.79 3.33 -19.13
CA GLY A 415 13.74 3.76 -18.22
C GLY A 415 14.21 4.35 -16.89
N ALA A 416 15.50 4.28 -16.57
CA ALA A 416 16.01 4.82 -15.31
C ALA A 416 15.93 6.35 -15.27
N LEU A 417 15.43 6.89 -14.13
CA LEU A 417 15.40 8.32 -13.86
C LEU A 417 16.71 8.80 -13.22
N CYS A 418 17.49 9.59 -13.94
CA CYS A 418 18.69 10.25 -13.40
C CYS A 418 18.33 11.37 -12.38
N GLY A 419 19.21 11.61 -11.41
CA GLY A 419 19.00 12.59 -10.34
C GLY A 419 18.73 14.04 -10.76
N GLY A 420 19.19 14.45 -11.95
CA GLY A 420 18.85 15.74 -12.55
C GLY A 420 19.67 16.94 -12.03
N PRO A 421 19.36 18.16 -12.48
CA PRO A 421 20.16 19.34 -12.18
C PRO A 421 19.98 19.85 -10.75
N THR A 422 21.03 20.42 -10.18
CA THR A 422 20.92 21.22 -8.93
C THR A 422 20.28 22.60 -9.12
N SER A 423 19.91 22.96 -10.36
CA SER A 423 19.38 24.28 -10.75
C SER A 423 18.06 24.13 -11.51
N SER A 424 17.16 25.11 -11.37
CA SER A 424 15.86 25.08 -12.06
C SER A 424 15.94 25.38 -13.56
N ASP A 425 17.08 25.84 -14.06
CA ASP A 425 17.31 26.16 -15.47
C ASP A 425 18.19 25.13 -16.20
N PHE A 426 18.48 23.99 -15.55
CA PHE A 426 19.29 22.87 -16.04
C PHE A 426 20.78 23.18 -16.32
N THR A 427 21.27 24.38 -16.02
CA THR A 427 22.66 24.78 -16.34
C THR A 427 23.72 24.01 -15.55
N THR A 428 23.33 23.36 -14.46
CA THR A 428 24.23 22.60 -13.58
C THR A 428 24.33 21.12 -13.92
N TYR A 429 23.48 20.58 -14.81
CA TYR A 429 23.50 19.16 -15.16
C TYR A 429 24.81 18.76 -15.87
N GLN A 430 25.41 17.65 -15.44
CA GLN A 430 26.62 17.10 -16.04
C GLN A 430 26.30 15.79 -16.77
N LYS A 431 26.82 15.60 -17.99
CA LYS A 431 26.68 14.37 -18.78
C LYS A 431 27.84 13.40 -18.50
N THR A 432 27.94 12.89 -17.28
CA THR A 432 28.99 11.92 -16.92
C THR A 432 28.58 11.09 -15.73
N ALA A 433 28.82 9.77 -15.81
CA ALA A 433 28.60 8.87 -14.70
C ALA A 433 29.46 9.20 -13.48
N LYS A 434 30.53 10.00 -13.62
CA LYS A 434 31.36 10.42 -12.48
C LYS A 434 30.70 11.50 -11.60
N ASP A 435 29.63 12.12 -12.07
CA ASP A 435 28.82 13.05 -11.27
C ASP A 435 27.55 12.34 -10.78
N ALA A 436 27.65 11.74 -9.59
CA ALA A 436 26.50 11.08 -8.94
C ALA A 436 25.35 12.07 -8.68
N THR A 437 25.64 13.35 -8.42
CA THR A 437 24.55 14.32 -8.17
C THR A 437 23.54 14.39 -9.32
N SER A 438 24.02 14.47 -10.57
CA SER A 438 23.16 14.56 -11.75
C SER A 438 22.69 13.20 -12.26
N ASN A 439 23.48 12.15 -12.06
CA ASN A 439 23.33 10.87 -12.76
C ASN A 439 23.10 9.67 -11.85
N GLU A 440 22.99 9.85 -10.53
CA GLU A 440 22.50 8.79 -9.64
C GLU A 440 21.13 8.32 -10.10
N VAL A 441 20.89 7.02 -9.91
CA VAL A 441 19.62 6.34 -10.17
C VAL A 441 19.32 5.48 -8.95
N ALA A 442 18.08 5.44 -8.49
CA ALA A 442 17.70 4.71 -7.28
C ALA A 442 16.24 4.27 -7.28
N LEU A 443 15.92 3.28 -6.46
CA LEU A 443 14.56 2.75 -6.28
C LEU A 443 13.56 3.89 -5.97
N ASP A 444 13.92 4.78 -5.04
CA ASP A 444 13.05 5.87 -4.61
C ASP A 444 12.95 7.01 -5.65
N TYR A 445 13.90 7.08 -6.59
CA TYR A 445 13.82 7.98 -7.74
C TYR A 445 12.81 7.44 -8.74
N GLN A 446 12.93 6.14 -9.01
CA GLN A 446 12.16 5.48 -10.04
C GLN A 446 10.67 5.49 -9.74
N VAL A 447 10.26 5.27 -8.49
CA VAL A 447 8.83 5.19 -8.15
C VAL A 447 8.09 6.52 -8.38
N GLY A 448 8.80 7.64 -8.27
CA GLY A 448 8.26 8.93 -8.66
C GLY A 448 7.94 8.99 -10.16
N LEU A 449 8.82 8.47 -11.02
CA LEU A 449 8.57 8.42 -12.46
C LEU A 449 7.37 7.51 -12.80
N VAL A 450 7.25 6.36 -12.13
CA VAL A 450 6.10 5.45 -12.29
C VAL A 450 4.80 6.19 -11.97
N GLY A 451 4.71 6.83 -10.80
CA GLY A 451 3.50 7.52 -10.38
C GLY A 451 3.15 8.72 -11.26
N ALA A 452 4.14 9.52 -11.65
CA ALA A 452 3.93 10.64 -12.56
C ALA A 452 3.48 10.16 -13.96
N ALA A 453 4.06 9.08 -14.47
CA ALA A 453 3.68 8.51 -15.77
C ALA A 453 2.27 7.94 -15.75
N ALA A 454 1.91 7.15 -14.72
CA ALA A 454 0.58 6.60 -14.55
C ALA A 454 -0.49 7.69 -14.42
N GLY A 455 -0.25 8.69 -13.58
CA GLY A 455 -1.17 9.81 -13.39
C GLY A 455 -1.33 10.70 -14.62
N LEU A 456 -0.25 10.96 -15.37
CA LEU A 456 -0.34 11.69 -16.65
C LEU A 456 -1.09 10.87 -17.70
N TYR A 457 -0.87 9.56 -17.77
CA TYR A 457 -1.63 8.71 -18.68
C TYR A 457 -3.11 8.65 -18.28
N ALA A 458 -3.44 8.61 -16.99
CA ALA A 458 -4.82 8.71 -16.51
C ALA A 458 -5.47 10.05 -16.89
N ALA A 459 -4.72 11.16 -16.81
CA ALA A 459 -5.23 12.49 -17.12
C ALA A 459 -5.43 12.75 -18.62
N TYR A 460 -4.54 12.23 -19.48
CA TYR A 460 -4.49 12.58 -20.90
C TYR A 460 -4.79 11.43 -21.87
N GLY A 461 -4.53 10.17 -21.47
CA GLY A 461 -4.75 8.99 -22.30
C GLY A 461 -3.89 8.96 -23.58
N THR A 462 -2.73 9.61 -23.58
CA THR A 462 -1.90 9.80 -24.77
C THR A 462 -0.75 8.79 -24.86
N GLY A 463 -0.42 8.42 -26.10
CA GLY A 463 0.69 7.51 -26.41
C GLY A 463 0.29 6.06 -26.57
N SER A 464 1.30 5.20 -26.75
CA SER A 464 1.15 3.75 -26.81
C SER A 464 2.46 3.11 -26.35
N VAL A 465 2.36 1.96 -25.68
CA VAL A 465 3.51 1.12 -25.34
C VAL A 465 4.19 0.58 -26.60
N VAL A 466 5.43 0.12 -26.46
CA VAL A 466 6.23 -0.42 -27.58
C VAL A 466 6.50 -1.91 -27.39
N ALA A 467 6.60 -2.64 -28.50
CA ALA A 467 6.88 -4.08 -28.49
C ALA A 467 8.38 -4.41 -28.34
N GLU A 468 9.26 -3.42 -28.48
CA GLU A 468 10.71 -3.59 -28.43
C GLU A 468 11.36 -2.41 -27.67
N ILE A 469 12.25 -2.72 -26.72
CA ILE A 469 13.01 -1.73 -25.93
C ILE A 469 14.51 -2.00 -26.13
N GLY A 470 15.01 -1.65 -27.31
CA GLY A 470 16.40 -1.92 -27.66
C GLY A 470 16.75 -3.43 -27.69
N PRO A 471 18.03 -3.76 -27.93
CA PRO A 471 18.44 -5.14 -28.22
C PRO A 471 18.73 -6.00 -26.97
N GLU A 472 18.87 -5.38 -25.79
CA GLU A 472 19.29 -6.05 -24.54
C GLU A 472 18.13 -6.25 -23.55
N VAL A 473 16.90 -5.87 -23.94
CA VAL A 473 15.69 -6.00 -23.10
C VAL A 473 14.72 -6.97 -23.74
N THR A 474 14.25 -7.93 -22.95
CA THR A 474 13.10 -8.77 -23.31
C THR A 474 11.82 -8.10 -22.82
N VAL A 475 10.98 -7.63 -23.75
CA VAL A 475 9.72 -6.97 -23.38
C VAL A 475 8.69 -7.98 -22.87
N TYR A 476 7.95 -7.63 -21.81
CA TYR A 476 6.97 -8.54 -21.21
C TYR A 476 5.86 -8.90 -22.21
N PRO A 477 5.38 -10.16 -22.26
CA PRO A 477 4.41 -10.59 -23.27
C PRO A 477 3.11 -9.78 -23.29
N SER A 478 2.61 -9.40 -22.11
CA SER A 478 1.42 -8.57 -21.93
C SER A 478 1.59 -7.15 -22.48
N GLU A 479 2.78 -6.56 -22.34
CA GLU A 479 3.12 -5.26 -22.92
C GLU A 479 3.27 -5.35 -24.44
N VAL A 480 3.87 -6.43 -24.96
CA VAL A 480 3.93 -6.71 -26.42
C VAL A 480 2.52 -6.84 -27.00
N ALA A 481 1.62 -7.54 -26.31
CA ALA A 481 0.22 -7.66 -26.72
C ALA A 481 -0.46 -6.29 -26.77
N ALA A 482 -0.31 -5.47 -25.73
CA ALA A 482 -0.81 -4.09 -25.69
C ALA A 482 -0.25 -3.23 -26.84
N ALA A 483 1.05 -3.34 -27.13
CA ALA A 483 1.70 -2.61 -28.23
C ALA A 483 1.14 -3.00 -29.61
N ASN A 484 0.68 -4.24 -29.76
CA ASN A 484 0.04 -4.75 -30.96
C ASN A 484 -1.47 -4.45 -31.04
N GLY A 485 -2.02 -3.73 -30.05
CA GLY A 485 -3.44 -3.39 -29.97
C GLY A 485 -4.33 -4.55 -29.53
N GLU A 486 -3.75 -5.59 -28.93
CA GLU A 486 -4.47 -6.71 -28.34
C GLU A 486 -4.86 -6.39 -26.90
N THR A 487 -5.97 -6.94 -26.42
CA THR A 487 -6.34 -6.82 -25.01
C THR A 487 -5.38 -7.66 -24.17
N PRO A 488 -4.61 -7.05 -23.24
CA PRO A 488 -3.70 -7.81 -22.39
C PRO A 488 -4.47 -8.87 -21.61
N GLN A 489 -4.16 -10.14 -21.84
CA GLN A 489 -4.67 -11.23 -21.00
C GLN A 489 -3.70 -11.41 -19.83
N PRO A 490 -4.19 -11.66 -18.59
CA PRO A 490 -3.31 -12.05 -17.49
C PRO A 490 -2.54 -13.31 -17.88
N GLY A 491 -1.23 -13.17 -18.11
CA GLY A 491 -0.39 -14.26 -18.59
C GLY A 491 -0.04 -15.25 -17.49
N THR A 492 -0.35 -16.54 -17.69
CA THR A 492 0.38 -17.64 -17.05
C THR A 492 1.72 -17.83 -17.75
N THR A 493 2.82 -17.55 -17.06
CA THR A 493 4.18 -17.65 -17.60
C THR A 493 4.48 -19.08 -18.06
N THR A 494 4.72 -19.27 -19.36
CA THR A 494 5.23 -20.51 -19.94
C THR A 494 6.74 -20.40 -20.10
N THR A 495 7.51 -21.10 -19.27
CA THR A 495 8.97 -21.18 -19.43
C THR A 495 9.31 -22.27 -20.46
N GLU A 496 9.57 -21.89 -21.72
CA GLU A 496 10.16 -22.80 -22.70
C GLU A 496 11.63 -23.07 -22.34
N GLN A 497 11.90 -24.26 -21.78
CA GLN A 497 13.26 -24.72 -21.52
C GLN A 497 13.88 -25.27 -22.82
N THR A 498 14.68 -24.45 -23.49
CA THR A 498 15.50 -24.88 -24.63
C THR A 498 16.58 -25.86 -24.16
N THR A 499 16.41 -27.15 -24.48
CA THR A 499 17.39 -28.19 -24.15
C THR A 499 18.34 -28.40 -25.33
N THR A 500 19.60 -28.00 -25.16
CA THR A 500 20.71 -28.23 -26.10
C THR A 500 20.98 -29.73 -26.25
N THR A 501 20.86 -30.23 -27.48
CA THR A 501 21.11 -31.63 -27.84
C THR A 501 22.61 -31.90 -27.97
N THR A 502 23.15 -32.85 -27.21
CA THR A 502 24.42 -33.51 -27.54
C THR A 502 24.12 -34.97 -27.88
N GLU A 503 24.42 -35.36 -29.12
CA GLU A 503 24.30 -36.72 -29.62
C GLU A 503 25.35 -37.64 -28.98
N GLU A 504 24.92 -38.82 -28.50
CA GLU A 504 25.69 -40.04 -28.73
C GLU A 504 24.78 -41.28 -28.78
N THR A 505 25.20 -42.23 -29.61
CA THR A 505 24.36 -43.27 -30.24
C THR A 505 24.47 -44.59 -29.47
N THR A 506 23.37 -45.38 -29.37
CA THR A 506 23.26 -46.81 -29.80
C THR A 506 22.35 -47.71 -28.93
N ALA A 507 21.26 -48.17 -29.57
CA ALA A 507 20.54 -49.46 -29.51
C ALA A 507 19.83 -50.00 -28.24
N THR A 508 18.51 -49.80 -28.25
CA THR A 508 17.40 -50.78 -28.18
C THR A 508 17.38 -51.87 -27.10
N THR A 509 16.49 -51.71 -26.12
CA THR A 509 15.51 -52.76 -25.75
C THR A 509 14.21 -52.09 -25.33
N THR A 510 13.12 -52.43 -26.02
CA THR A 510 11.77 -51.91 -25.77
C THR A 510 11.19 -52.53 -24.51
N THR A 511 10.97 -51.70 -23.49
CA THR A 511 9.97 -51.95 -22.45
C THR A 511 9.23 -50.65 -22.25
N THR A 512 7.90 -50.71 -22.38
CA THR A 512 7.00 -49.60 -22.21
C THR A 512 6.95 -49.22 -20.73
N ASP A 513 7.73 -48.23 -20.32
CA ASP A 513 7.56 -47.53 -19.05
C ASP A 513 7.11 -46.10 -19.34
N THR A 514 5.84 -45.86 -19.04
CA THR A 514 5.27 -44.52 -18.81
C THR A 514 6.03 -43.87 -17.66
N THR A 515 6.91 -42.91 -17.93
CA THR A 515 7.44 -42.03 -16.90
C THR A 515 6.39 -40.99 -16.53
N THR A 516 5.72 -41.31 -15.43
CA THR A 516 4.88 -40.51 -14.55
C THR A 516 5.51 -39.14 -14.27
N ALA A 517 4.79 -38.06 -14.59
CA ALA A 517 5.00 -36.77 -13.93
C ALA A 517 4.83 -37.00 -12.42
N ILE A 518 5.79 -36.55 -11.61
CA ILE A 518 5.68 -36.65 -10.15
C ILE A 518 4.51 -35.75 -9.76
N ARG A 519 3.45 -36.38 -9.27
CA ARG A 519 2.25 -35.75 -8.72
C ARG A 519 2.54 -35.48 -7.25
N GLU A 520 2.65 -34.21 -6.87
CA GLU A 520 2.82 -33.87 -5.46
C GLU A 520 1.44 -33.60 -4.84
N THR A 521 1.11 -34.40 -3.82
CA THR A 521 0.02 -34.15 -2.88
C THR A 521 0.69 -33.94 -1.53
N VAL A 522 0.39 -32.85 -0.85
CA VAL A 522 1.06 -32.46 0.42
C VAL A 522 0.05 -31.96 1.44
N TRP A 523 0.46 -31.91 2.71
CA TRP A 523 -0.28 -31.17 3.74
C TRP A 523 -0.37 -29.69 3.35
N GLY A 524 -1.56 -29.12 3.47
CA GLY A 524 -1.74 -27.68 3.53
C GLY A 524 -1.65 -27.23 4.99
N GLU A 525 -2.77 -26.80 5.54
CA GLU A 525 -2.91 -26.45 6.95
C GLU A 525 -3.18 -27.72 7.79
N VAL A 526 -2.45 -27.92 8.87
CA VAL A 526 -2.78 -28.89 9.93
C VAL A 526 -2.13 -28.42 11.23
N PRO A 527 -2.87 -28.30 12.35
CA PRO A 527 -2.30 -27.80 13.58
C PRO A 527 -1.39 -28.85 14.24
N ASP A 528 -0.22 -28.44 14.72
CA ASP A 528 0.66 -29.29 15.55
C ASP A 528 0.12 -29.46 16.98
N GLU A 529 -0.57 -28.43 17.48
CA GLU A 529 -1.17 -28.39 18.81
C GLU A 529 -2.57 -27.78 18.76
N MET A 530 -3.45 -28.24 19.65
CA MET A 530 -4.79 -27.67 19.85
C MET A 530 -5.08 -27.61 21.35
N THR A 531 -6.09 -26.85 21.76
CA THR A 531 -6.58 -26.81 23.13
C THR A 531 -7.93 -27.52 23.25
N VAL A 532 -8.24 -28.16 24.37
CA VAL A 532 -9.57 -28.75 24.59
C VAL A 532 -10.67 -27.70 24.37
N GLY A 533 -11.61 -28.00 23.46
CA GLY A 533 -12.68 -27.10 23.03
C GLY A 533 -12.42 -26.36 21.72
N GLU A 534 -11.19 -26.40 21.19
CA GLU A 534 -10.81 -25.76 19.94
C GLU A 534 -11.31 -26.53 18.71
N GLU A 535 -11.72 -25.80 17.68
CA GLU A 535 -12.01 -26.35 16.35
C GLU A 535 -11.01 -25.80 15.34
N ALA A 536 -10.53 -26.65 14.45
CA ALA A 536 -9.56 -26.27 13.41
C ALA A 536 -9.91 -26.93 12.07
N LYS A 537 -9.24 -26.51 11.01
CA LYS A 537 -9.35 -27.11 9.68
C LYS A 537 -7.99 -27.72 9.31
N ALA A 538 -8.02 -28.96 8.84
CA ALA A 538 -6.87 -29.64 8.26
C ALA A 538 -7.09 -29.79 6.74
N THR A 539 -6.08 -29.54 5.90
CA THR A 539 -6.21 -29.54 4.44
C THR A 539 -5.12 -30.35 3.75
N ILE A 540 -5.47 -30.94 2.60
CA ILE A 540 -4.54 -31.57 1.65
C ILE A 540 -4.60 -30.78 0.34
N ILE A 541 -3.43 -30.44 -0.20
CA ILE A 541 -3.25 -29.71 -1.46
C ILE A 541 -2.94 -30.71 -2.58
N HIS A 542 -3.64 -30.57 -3.71
CA HIS A 542 -3.53 -31.41 -4.90
C HIS A 542 -2.92 -30.61 -6.05
N TYR A 543 -1.65 -30.80 -6.40
CA TYR A 543 -1.03 -30.08 -7.54
C TYR A 543 -1.40 -30.72 -8.90
N LEU A 544 -1.92 -29.89 -9.81
CA LEU A 544 -2.21 -30.09 -11.25
C LEU A 544 -2.70 -31.48 -11.73
N GLY A 545 -3.94 -31.52 -12.25
CA GLY A 545 -4.39 -32.57 -13.18
C GLY A 545 -5.25 -33.70 -12.60
N VAL A 546 -5.80 -33.54 -11.39
CA VAL A 546 -6.67 -34.55 -10.77
C VAL A 546 -8.13 -34.13 -10.90
N SER A 547 -8.84 -34.66 -11.89
CA SER A 547 -10.31 -34.64 -11.84
C SER A 547 -10.78 -35.74 -10.89
N GLY A 548 -11.50 -35.37 -9.83
CA GLY A 548 -12.05 -36.32 -8.86
C GLY A 548 -11.27 -36.48 -7.55
N VAL A 549 -10.66 -35.42 -7.02
CA VAL A 549 -10.00 -35.43 -5.69
C VAL A 549 -10.99 -35.79 -4.58
N SER A 550 -10.67 -36.82 -3.78
CA SER A 550 -11.47 -37.20 -2.61
C SER A 550 -10.56 -37.78 -1.53
N CYS A 551 -10.46 -37.08 -0.40
CA CYS A 551 -9.73 -37.57 0.77
C CYS A 551 -10.70 -38.14 1.80
N THR A 552 -10.31 -39.27 2.40
CA THR A 552 -10.96 -39.79 3.61
C THR A 552 -10.11 -39.43 4.83
N TRP A 553 -10.76 -39.02 5.91
CA TRP A 553 -10.09 -38.48 7.09
C TRP A 553 -10.46 -39.30 8.32
N THR A 554 -9.46 -39.67 9.12
CA THR A 554 -9.68 -40.43 10.35
C THR A 554 -8.75 -39.95 11.46
N SER A 555 -9.27 -39.85 12.68
CA SER A 555 -8.49 -39.64 13.89
C SER A 555 -8.17 -40.99 14.56
N SER A 556 -6.96 -41.16 15.07
CA SER A 556 -6.57 -42.37 15.81
C SER A 556 -7.30 -42.50 17.15
N ASP A 557 -7.82 -41.40 17.70
CA ASP A 557 -8.62 -41.37 18.93
C ASP A 557 -9.68 -40.24 18.84
N PRO A 558 -10.91 -40.56 18.38
CA PRO A 558 -12.01 -39.59 18.28
C PRO A 558 -12.44 -38.96 19.62
N GLU A 559 -12.08 -39.54 20.75
CA GLU A 559 -12.36 -38.97 22.08
C GLU A 559 -11.36 -37.86 22.46
N ILE A 560 -10.21 -37.79 21.78
CA ILE A 560 -9.22 -36.69 21.88
C ILE A 560 -9.49 -35.64 20.81
N LEU A 561 -9.68 -36.07 19.56
CA LEU A 561 -9.89 -35.21 18.40
C LEU A 561 -10.87 -35.85 17.44
N GLU A 562 -12.01 -35.20 17.24
CA GLU A 562 -13.09 -35.65 16.36
C GLU A 562 -12.97 -34.98 14.99
N VAL A 563 -13.14 -35.72 13.89
CA VAL A 563 -13.33 -35.14 12.54
C VAL A 563 -14.83 -34.86 12.39
N THR A 564 -15.22 -33.58 12.36
CA THR A 564 -16.62 -33.15 12.42
C THR A 564 -17.24 -32.96 11.04
N GLU A 565 -16.43 -32.55 10.06
CA GLU A 565 -16.87 -32.30 8.69
C GLU A 565 -15.73 -32.58 7.72
N THR A 566 -16.04 -33.05 6.51
CA THR A 566 -15.06 -33.13 5.42
C THR A 566 -15.64 -32.54 4.15
N GLY A 567 -14.79 -31.95 3.33
CA GLY A 567 -15.24 -31.31 2.10
C GLY A 567 -14.11 -31.02 1.13
N LYS A 568 -14.43 -30.24 0.11
CA LYS A 568 -13.49 -29.77 -0.91
C LYS A 568 -13.68 -28.28 -1.15
N GLU A 569 -12.61 -27.62 -1.54
CA GLU A 569 -12.59 -26.21 -1.86
C GLU A 569 -11.86 -26.04 -3.20
N GLY A 570 -12.63 -25.70 -4.25
CA GLY A 570 -12.14 -25.77 -5.62
C GLY A 570 -11.73 -27.19 -6.06
N ASP A 571 -10.82 -27.25 -7.03
CA ASP A 571 -10.29 -28.50 -7.59
C ASP A 571 -8.92 -28.90 -6.98
N LEU A 572 -8.35 -28.05 -6.13
CA LEU A 572 -6.99 -28.18 -5.59
C LEU A 572 -6.95 -28.54 -4.10
N TYR A 573 -8.07 -28.50 -3.37
CA TYR A 573 -8.08 -28.70 -1.92
C TYR A 573 -9.17 -29.67 -1.45
N THR A 574 -8.79 -30.54 -0.51
CA THR A 574 -9.73 -31.30 0.34
C THR A 574 -9.45 -30.94 1.79
N TYR A 575 -10.49 -30.94 2.63
CA TYR A 575 -10.37 -30.54 4.03
C TYR A 575 -11.11 -31.47 4.99
N ALA A 576 -10.70 -31.43 6.25
CA ALA A 576 -11.41 -31.93 7.42
C ALA A 576 -11.49 -30.84 8.49
N LYS A 577 -12.68 -30.53 8.98
CA LYS A 577 -12.85 -29.82 10.25
C LYS A 577 -12.63 -30.80 11.38
N ILE A 578 -11.84 -30.39 12.37
CA ILE A 578 -11.43 -31.20 13.52
C ILE A 578 -11.77 -30.46 14.81
N SER A 579 -12.21 -31.18 15.84
CA SER A 579 -12.61 -30.63 17.13
C SER A 579 -11.89 -31.34 18.27
N ALA A 580 -11.14 -30.60 19.08
CA ALA A 580 -10.40 -31.11 20.22
C ALA A 580 -11.33 -31.34 21.42
N LYS A 581 -11.52 -32.59 21.82
CA LYS A 581 -12.47 -32.99 22.89
C LYS A 581 -11.79 -33.24 24.23
N LYS A 582 -10.52 -33.68 24.23
CA LYS A 582 -9.82 -34.08 25.43
C LYS A 582 -8.32 -33.91 25.28
N ALA A 583 -7.63 -33.58 26.36
CA ALA A 583 -6.18 -33.45 26.35
C ALA A 583 -5.50 -34.81 26.10
N GLY A 584 -4.47 -34.81 25.25
CA GLY A 584 -3.74 -35.99 24.84
C GLY A 584 -3.12 -35.84 23.45
N LYS A 585 -2.35 -36.83 23.02
CA LYS A 585 -1.77 -36.88 21.67
C LYS A 585 -2.60 -37.77 20.77
N VAL A 586 -2.81 -37.35 19.52
CA VAL A 586 -3.64 -38.05 18.55
C VAL A 586 -3.04 -37.92 17.15
N THR A 587 -3.19 -38.94 16.31
CA THR A 587 -2.75 -38.88 14.91
C THR A 587 -3.95 -38.66 14.01
N LEU A 588 -3.95 -37.56 13.26
CA LEU A 588 -4.88 -37.31 12.17
C LEU A 588 -4.34 -37.97 10.89
N THR A 589 -5.18 -38.71 10.18
CA THR A 589 -4.82 -39.39 8.93
C THR A 589 -5.71 -38.91 7.79
N ALA A 590 -5.10 -38.46 6.69
CA ALA A 590 -5.76 -38.21 5.42
C ALA A 590 -5.34 -39.29 4.41
N ASN A 591 -6.30 -39.97 3.80
CA ASN A 591 -6.07 -40.94 2.74
C ASN A 591 -6.68 -40.41 1.43
N ASP A 592 -5.79 -39.99 0.53
CA ASP A 592 -6.11 -39.53 -0.81
C ASP A 592 -5.90 -40.65 -1.83
N ASN A 593 -6.98 -41.34 -2.20
CA ASN A 593 -6.96 -42.41 -3.22
C ASN A 593 -5.83 -43.46 -3.06
N GLY A 594 -5.45 -43.77 -1.82
CA GLY A 594 -4.39 -44.74 -1.49
C GLY A 594 -3.06 -44.13 -1.05
N GLN A 595 -2.86 -42.81 -1.21
CA GLN A 595 -1.75 -42.08 -0.61
C GLN A 595 -2.12 -41.64 0.81
N ILE A 596 -1.34 -42.05 1.79
CA ILE A 596 -1.63 -41.85 3.22
C ILE A 596 -0.73 -40.76 3.78
N PHE A 597 -1.36 -39.75 4.39
CA PHE A 597 -0.73 -38.68 5.15
C PHE A 597 -1.13 -38.81 6.60
N THR A 598 -0.17 -38.68 7.51
CA THR A 598 -0.40 -38.72 8.95
C THR A 598 0.25 -37.53 9.62
N HIS A 599 -0.43 -36.91 10.57
CA HIS A 599 0.08 -35.80 11.39
C HIS A 599 -0.23 -36.05 12.87
N GLU A 600 0.74 -35.86 13.77
CA GLU A 600 0.51 -35.95 15.22
C GLU A 600 0.10 -34.58 15.75
N ILE A 601 -1.02 -34.53 16.47
CA ILE A 601 -1.58 -33.32 17.09
C ILE A 601 -1.55 -33.49 18.60
N THR A 602 -1.03 -32.50 19.32
CA THR A 602 -1.06 -32.47 20.79
C THR A 602 -2.22 -31.60 21.27
N VAL A 603 -3.21 -32.20 21.92
CA VAL A 603 -4.30 -31.46 22.56
C VAL A 603 -3.93 -31.12 24.00
N ASN A 604 -3.78 -29.83 24.29
CA ASN A 604 -3.47 -29.26 25.59
C ASN A 604 -4.74 -28.98 26.42
N PRO A 605 -4.70 -29.04 27.76
CA PRO A 605 -5.79 -28.57 28.62
C PRO A 605 -6.07 -27.08 28.42
N SER A 606 -7.33 -26.63 28.57
CA SER A 606 -7.65 -25.19 28.49
C SER A 606 -7.02 -24.42 29.66
N GLU A 607 -6.27 -23.36 29.37
CA GLU A 607 -5.84 -22.40 30.39
C GLU A 607 -7.00 -21.49 30.81
N GLU A 608 -7.23 -21.37 32.12
CA GLU A 608 -8.19 -20.43 32.68
C GLU A 608 -7.60 -19.01 32.66
N LYS A 609 -8.25 -18.09 31.96
CA LYS A 609 -7.87 -16.67 31.85
C LYS A 609 -8.99 -15.78 32.36
N ALA A 610 -8.65 -14.69 33.02
CA ALA A 610 -9.59 -13.68 33.50
C ALA A 610 -9.09 -12.27 33.20
N GLU A 611 -10.00 -11.37 32.83
CA GLU A 611 -9.71 -9.96 32.58
C GLU A 611 -10.93 -9.08 32.89
N TRP A 612 -10.72 -7.77 33.06
CA TRP A 612 -11.81 -6.83 33.27
C TRP A 612 -12.64 -6.68 31.99
N ALA A 613 -13.94 -7.00 32.04
CA ALA A 613 -14.85 -6.85 30.91
C ALA A 613 -15.50 -5.46 30.88
N ASP A 614 -15.90 -4.94 32.04
CA ASP A 614 -16.43 -3.59 32.18
C ASP A 614 -15.99 -2.99 33.51
N ILE A 615 -15.43 -1.78 33.46
CA ILE A 615 -15.06 -0.97 34.62
C ILE A 615 -15.43 0.49 34.32
N PRO A 616 -16.14 1.19 35.23
CA PRO A 616 -16.49 2.58 35.03
C PRO A 616 -15.24 3.46 34.94
N TYR A 617 -15.20 4.29 33.89
CA TYR A 617 -14.09 5.21 33.61
C TYR A 617 -14.03 6.40 34.59
N TYR A 618 -15.19 6.79 35.15
CA TYR A 618 -15.31 7.87 36.13
C TYR A 618 -16.35 7.50 37.19
N ILE A 619 -16.02 7.64 38.47
CA ILE A 619 -16.91 7.35 39.60
C ILE A 619 -17.12 8.64 40.41
N ILE A 620 -18.38 8.97 40.68
CA ILE A 620 -18.77 10.11 41.52
C ILE A 620 -19.33 9.60 42.83
N ALA A 621 -18.85 10.15 43.95
CA ALA A 621 -19.40 9.87 45.27
C ALA A 621 -20.90 10.22 45.32
N GLY A 622 -21.72 9.24 45.69
CA GLY A 622 -23.18 9.32 45.77
C GLY A 622 -23.93 8.41 44.80
N ASP A 623 -23.24 7.85 43.79
CA ASP A 623 -23.82 7.01 42.75
C ASP A 623 -23.37 5.54 42.83
N ASP A 624 -24.15 4.66 42.22
CA ASP A 624 -23.86 3.23 42.09
C ASP A 624 -23.43 2.89 40.66
N PHE A 625 -22.40 2.05 40.53
CA PHE A 625 -21.83 1.61 39.25
C PHE A 625 -21.76 0.10 39.19
N SER A 626 -21.53 -0.46 38.01
CA SER A 626 -21.30 -1.91 37.82
C SER A 626 -19.91 -2.16 37.29
N ALA A 627 -19.32 -3.29 37.68
CA ALA A 627 -18.09 -3.80 37.09
C ALA A 627 -18.25 -5.29 36.78
N SER A 628 -17.55 -5.76 35.75
CA SER A 628 -17.63 -7.16 35.31
C SER A 628 -16.28 -7.72 34.86
N ILE A 629 -16.18 -9.06 34.87
CA ILE A 629 -15.00 -9.85 34.49
C ILE A 629 -15.37 -10.79 33.34
N SER A 630 -14.50 -10.88 32.35
CA SER A 630 -14.50 -11.96 31.36
C SER A 630 -13.63 -13.09 31.90
N TYR A 631 -14.13 -14.34 31.85
CA TYR A 631 -13.41 -15.50 32.37
C TYR A 631 -13.66 -16.73 31.51
N THR A 632 -12.59 -17.43 31.12
CA THR A 632 -12.64 -18.61 30.24
C THR A 632 -12.74 -19.94 31.00
N GLY A 633 -12.62 -19.93 32.33
CA GLY A 633 -12.67 -21.14 33.14
C GLY A 633 -14.07 -21.59 33.52
N SER A 634 -14.17 -22.84 33.97
CA SER A 634 -15.47 -23.50 34.23
C SER A 634 -16.15 -23.08 35.54
N ASN A 635 -15.43 -22.43 36.46
CA ASN A 635 -15.95 -22.01 37.77
C ASN A 635 -15.69 -20.52 38.05
N PRO A 636 -16.59 -19.60 37.65
CA PRO A 636 -16.41 -18.16 37.82
C PRO A 636 -16.74 -17.69 39.24
N ASP A 637 -16.00 -18.11 40.26
CA ASP A 637 -16.26 -17.77 41.67
C ASP A 637 -15.37 -16.61 42.17
N PHE A 638 -15.35 -15.50 41.42
CA PHE A 638 -14.58 -14.31 41.79
C PHE A 638 -15.15 -13.61 43.02
N GLN A 639 -14.28 -13.37 44.00
CA GLN A 639 -14.58 -12.60 45.20
C GLN A 639 -14.07 -11.16 45.02
N TRP A 640 -14.95 -10.19 45.21
CA TRP A 640 -14.66 -8.78 44.98
C TRP A 640 -14.42 -8.03 46.29
N THR A 641 -13.39 -7.18 46.32
CA THR A 641 -13.05 -6.37 47.49
C THR A 641 -12.53 -5.00 47.08
N SER A 642 -12.68 -4.02 47.97
CA SER A 642 -12.11 -2.68 47.85
C SER A 642 -11.13 -2.44 48.99
N SER A 643 -10.02 -1.75 48.71
CA SER A 643 -9.02 -1.39 49.73
C SER A 643 -9.54 -0.43 50.79
N ASP A 644 -10.59 0.35 50.49
CA ASP A 644 -11.31 1.19 51.47
C ASP A 644 -12.83 1.21 51.18
N PRO A 645 -13.60 0.36 51.88
CA PRO A 645 -15.06 0.31 51.76
C PRO A 645 -15.79 1.60 52.18
N ASN A 646 -15.11 2.56 52.80
CA ASN A 646 -15.70 3.88 53.10
C ASN A 646 -15.65 4.84 51.91
N VAL A 647 -14.78 4.58 50.92
CA VAL A 647 -14.68 5.32 49.66
C VAL A 647 -15.50 4.61 48.58
N LEU A 648 -15.31 3.29 48.43
CA LEU A 648 -16.02 2.46 47.47
C LEU A 648 -16.38 1.12 48.12
N GLU A 649 -17.66 0.92 48.43
CA GLU A 649 -18.17 -0.38 48.88
C GLU A 649 -18.50 -1.26 47.66
N VAL A 650 -18.26 -2.57 47.77
CA VAL A 650 -18.44 -3.50 46.65
C VAL A 650 -19.38 -4.61 47.08
N GLU A 651 -20.45 -4.84 46.33
CA GLU A 651 -21.43 -5.89 46.55
C GLU A 651 -21.56 -6.77 45.30
N GLY A 652 -21.39 -8.08 45.45
CA GLY A 652 -21.51 -9.04 44.37
C GLY A 652 -20.45 -10.15 44.43
N SER A 653 -20.62 -11.16 43.58
CA SER A 653 -19.69 -12.28 43.45
C SER A 653 -19.76 -12.87 42.03
N GLY A 654 -18.73 -13.60 41.66
CA GLY A 654 -18.58 -14.14 40.32
C GLY A 654 -18.26 -13.05 39.30
N LEU A 655 -18.82 -13.11 38.10
CA LEU A 655 -18.40 -12.22 37.01
C LEU A 655 -18.85 -10.77 37.13
N ASN A 656 -19.69 -10.42 38.11
CA ASN A 656 -20.25 -9.07 38.22
C ASN A 656 -20.24 -8.59 39.67
N ALA A 657 -20.00 -7.28 39.84
CA ALA A 657 -20.14 -6.58 41.10
C ALA A 657 -20.76 -5.20 40.92
N THR A 658 -21.47 -4.75 41.94
CA THR A 658 -21.99 -3.39 42.09
C THR A 658 -21.01 -2.61 42.97
N LEU A 659 -20.66 -1.40 42.54
CA LEU A 659 -19.73 -0.49 43.21
C LEU A 659 -20.52 0.71 43.76
N HIS A 660 -20.61 0.82 45.08
CA HIS A 660 -21.27 1.90 45.79
C HIS A 660 -20.26 2.98 46.16
N ALA A 661 -20.26 4.10 45.44
CA ALA A 661 -19.31 5.19 45.66
C ALA A 661 -19.77 6.09 46.81
N LYS A 662 -19.09 6.02 47.95
CA LYS A 662 -19.54 6.69 49.19
C LYS A 662 -18.87 8.03 49.43
N ASN A 663 -17.55 8.11 49.24
CA ASN A 663 -16.76 9.30 49.51
C ASN A 663 -15.68 9.45 48.44
N GLY A 664 -15.08 10.64 48.33
CA GLY A 664 -13.95 10.85 47.42
C GLY A 664 -12.65 10.23 47.94
N GLY A 665 -11.82 9.77 47.01
CA GLY A 665 -10.53 9.16 47.30
C GLY A 665 -10.13 8.14 46.25
N THR A 666 -8.95 7.56 46.41
CA THR A 666 -8.41 6.53 45.50
C THR A 666 -8.41 5.18 46.22
N VAL A 667 -8.94 4.15 45.58
CA VAL A 667 -9.01 2.78 46.11
C VAL A 667 -8.52 1.76 45.10
N THR A 668 -8.09 0.59 45.58
CA THR A 668 -7.82 -0.58 44.73
C THR A 668 -9.00 -1.54 44.78
N LEU A 669 -9.66 -1.72 43.64
CA LEU A 669 -10.64 -2.77 43.40
C LEU A 669 -9.90 -4.07 43.09
N THR A 670 -10.27 -5.16 43.76
CA THR A 670 -9.63 -6.47 43.61
C THR A 670 -10.68 -7.55 43.38
N ALA A 671 -10.46 -8.41 42.39
CA ALA A 671 -11.28 -9.61 42.18
C ALA A 671 -10.40 -10.87 42.13
N THR A 672 -10.73 -11.87 42.94
CA THR A 672 -9.90 -13.09 43.11
C THR A 672 -10.72 -14.36 42.92
N ASN A 673 -10.21 -15.29 42.12
CA ASN A 673 -10.75 -16.64 41.96
C ASN A 673 -9.59 -17.66 42.00
N GLY A 674 -9.48 -18.42 43.09
CA GLY A 674 -8.36 -19.33 43.30
C GLY A 674 -7.00 -18.63 43.28
N SER A 675 -6.15 -18.97 42.30
CA SER A 675 -4.84 -18.34 42.09
C SER A 675 -4.87 -17.10 41.19
N ILE A 676 -6.01 -16.81 40.54
CA ILE A 676 -6.17 -15.67 39.64
C ILE A 676 -6.61 -14.45 40.46
N THR A 677 -5.90 -13.33 40.31
CA THR A 677 -6.24 -12.06 40.99
C THR A 677 -6.11 -10.90 40.00
N LEU A 678 -7.18 -10.12 39.86
CA LEU A 678 -7.23 -8.88 39.10
C LEU A 678 -7.26 -7.69 40.06
N THR A 679 -6.49 -6.65 39.78
CA THR A 679 -6.51 -5.39 40.55
C THR A 679 -6.66 -4.19 39.62
N LYS A 680 -7.35 -3.16 40.11
CA LYS A 680 -7.51 -1.86 39.41
C LYS A 680 -7.56 -0.73 40.42
N GLU A 681 -6.81 0.33 40.18
CA GLU A 681 -6.94 1.57 40.94
C GLU A 681 -8.11 2.40 40.40
N ILE A 682 -8.96 2.89 41.30
CA ILE A 682 -10.19 3.62 41.03
C ILE A 682 -10.16 4.93 41.81
N GLU A 683 -10.34 6.05 41.11
CA GLU A 683 -10.50 7.37 41.71
C GLU A 683 -11.99 7.72 41.79
N VAL A 684 -12.46 8.03 43.01
CA VAL A 684 -13.82 8.50 43.28
C VAL A 684 -13.77 10.02 43.47
N ALA A 685 -14.47 10.75 42.63
CA ALA A 685 -14.56 12.21 42.69
C ALA A 685 -15.71 12.68 43.58
N ILE A 686 -15.57 13.86 44.20
CA ILE A 686 -16.66 14.53 44.94
C ILE A 686 -17.17 15.70 44.09
N CYS A 687 -18.47 15.73 43.82
CA CYS A 687 -19.11 16.86 43.17
C CYS A 687 -19.23 18.03 44.16
N ILE A 688 -18.44 19.10 43.97
CA ILE A 688 -18.57 20.34 44.74
C ILE A 688 -19.55 21.25 44.00
N LEU A 689 -20.80 21.29 44.44
CA LEU A 689 -21.78 22.30 44.03
C LEU A 689 -21.40 23.66 44.67
N THR A 690 -20.79 24.55 43.91
CA THR A 690 -20.65 25.97 44.27
C THR A 690 -21.97 26.70 44.04
N THR A 691 -22.83 26.75 45.05
CA THR A 691 -23.98 27.66 45.08
C THR A 691 -23.51 29.07 45.46
N SER A 692 -23.64 30.03 44.55
CA SER A 692 -23.47 31.46 44.85
C SER A 692 -24.72 32.02 45.54
N THR A 693 -24.65 32.18 46.85
CA THR A 693 -25.66 32.89 47.65
C THR A 693 -25.38 34.40 47.59
N THR A 694 -26.34 35.19 47.09
CA THR A 694 -26.33 36.65 47.22
C THR A 694 -27.36 37.02 48.30
N GLU A 695 -26.93 37.63 49.40
CA GLU A 695 -27.80 38.07 50.50
C GLU A 695 -28.63 39.31 50.11
N GLU A 696 -29.90 39.32 50.55
CA GLU A 696 -30.83 40.44 50.44
C GLU A 696 -30.42 41.68 51.26
N THR A 697 -30.86 42.86 50.81
CA THR A 697 -31.17 43.99 51.71
C THR A 697 -32.55 44.56 51.37
N THR A 698 -33.51 44.19 52.22
CA THR A 698 -34.79 44.81 52.64
C THR A 698 -35.33 46.04 51.90
N THR A 699 -36.61 46.02 51.45
CA THR A 699 -37.70 46.89 51.98
C THR A 699 -39.13 46.58 51.46
N THR A 700 -40.03 46.33 52.42
CA THR A 700 -41.45 46.77 52.56
C THR A 700 -42.57 46.33 51.59
N THR A 701 -43.44 45.46 52.12
CA THR A 701 -44.93 45.45 52.18
C THR A 701 -45.74 46.31 51.18
N THR A 702 -46.69 45.69 50.46
CA THR A 702 -48.17 45.69 50.74
C THR A 702 -48.95 45.23 49.49
N GLU A 703 -49.91 44.31 49.70
CA GLU A 703 -50.92 43.86 48.72
C GLU A 703 -51.82 45.00 48.22
N SER A 704 -52.23 44.95 46.94
CA SER A 704 -53.52 45.46 46.47
C SER A 704 -53.89 44.86 45.11
N VAL A 705 -55.08 44.26 45.08
CA VAL A 705 -55.82 43.64 43.97
C VAL A 705 -56.29 44.69 42.96
N THR A 706 -56.30 44.40 41.64
CA THR A 706 -57.48 44.37 40.74
C THR A 706 -57.19 44.52 39.23
N THR A 707 -57.92 43.68 38.46
CA THR A 707 -58.58 43.87 37.15
C THR A 707 -57.83 43.84 35.82
N ASN A 708 -58.23 42.83 35.01
CA ASN A 708 -58.53 42.79 33.58
C ASN A 708 -57.89 43.84 32.66
N SER A 709 -57.26 43.42 31.56
CA SER A 709 -57.91 43.25 30.24
C SER A 709 -56.89 42.79 29.17
N ASP A 710 -57.36 41.90 28.31
CA ASP A 710 -57.01 41.64 26.90
C ASP A 710 -55.63 42.05 26.36
N GLU A 711 -54.87 41.07 25.83
CA GLU A 711 -54.77 40.91 24.37
C GLU A 711 -54.02 39.62 23.98
N THR A 712 -54.72 38.84 23.17
CA THR A 712 -54.33 37.84 22.17
C THR A 712 -52.86 37.88 21.69
N THR A 713 -52.11 36.79 21.82
CA THR A 713 -51.74 35.92 20.67
C THR A 713 -51.22 34.57 21.16
N ALA A 714 -51.64 33.51 20.48
CA ALA A 714 -51.64 32.14 20.94
C ALA A 714 -50.26 31.46 20.92
N THR A 715 -50.07 30.67 21.97
CA THR A 715 -49.17 29.52 22.11
C THR A 715 -49.61 28.36 21.20
N THR A 716 -48.65 27.64 20.62
CA THR A 716 -48.66 26.17 20.38
C THR A 716 -47.29 25.82 19.79
N SER A 717 -46.43 24.96 20.36
CA SER A 717 -46.60 23.53 20.66
C SER A 717 -47.08 22.73 19.44
N GLY A 718 -46.16 21.95 18.86
CA GLY A 718 -46.39 20.84 17.92
C GLY A 718 -45.10 20.02 17.93
N SER A 719 -45.05 18.86 18.59
CA SER A 719 -45.68 17.59 18.25
C SER A 719 -45.17 17.04 16.92
N GLU A 720 -44.49 15.91 17.04
CA GLU A 720 -44.12 14.99 15.97
C GLU A 720 -45.28 14.77 14.99
N THR A 721 -44.94 14.69 13.70
CA THR A 721 -45.80 14.09 12.69
C THR A 721 -44.94 13.31 11.72
N THR A 722 -44.96 11.99 11.88
CA THR A 722 -44.62 10.99 10.87
C THR A 722 -45.44 11.27 9.62
N THR A 723 -44.79 11.55 8.48
CA THR A 723 -45.50 11.65 7.20
C THR A 723 -45.29 10.34 6.45
N THR A 724 -46.28 9.46 6.53
CA THR A 724 -46.49 8.36 5.58
C THR A 724 -47.20 8.92 4.36
N THR A 725 -46.56 8.85 3.19
CA THR A 725 -47.22 9.08 1.90
C THR A 725 -47.31 7.76 1.15
N LYS A 726 -48.51 7.17 1.15
CA LYS A 726 -48.87 6.01 0.32
C LYS A 726 -49.47 6.51 -1.01
N GLY A 727 -48.84 6.11 -2.13
CA GLY A 727 -49.47 5.75 -3.40
C GLY A 727 -49.72 6.83 -4.46
N GLY A 728 -49.03 6.71 -5.60
CA GLY A 728 -49.42 7.31 -6.88
C GLY A 728 -48.38 7.09 -7.99
N ASP A 729 -48.71 6.21 -8.94
CA ASP A 729 -47.97 5.69 -10.11
C ASP A 729 -46.64 4.95 -9.82
N VAL A 730 -46.68 3.62 -9.93
CA VAL A 730 -45.48 2.77 -9.87
C VAL A 730 -44.88 2.76 -11.26
N THR A 731 -43.85 3.57 -11.48
CA THR A 731 -42.93 3.32 -12.58
C THR A 731 -42.22 2.00 -12.24
N PRO A 732 -42.31 0.93 -13.07
CA PRO A 732 -41.63 -0.33 -12.77
C PRO A 732 -40.11 -0.13 -12.70
N ALA A 733 -39.45 -0.90 -11.82
CA ALA A 733 -37.99 -0.90 -11.76
C ALA A 733 -37.46 -1.34 -13.13
N SER A 734 -36.53 -0.58 -13.70
CA SER A 734 -35.85 -0.96 -14.93
C SER A 734 -34.77 -2.00 -14.64
N LEU A 735 -34.14 -1.88 -13.48
CA LEU A 735 -33.13 -2.79 -12.94
C LEU A 735 -33.06 -2.60 -11.43
N TYR A 736 -33.56 -3.56 -10.65
CA TYR A 736 -33.47 -3.50 -9.19
C TYR A 736 -32.00 -3.48 -8.75
N GLY A 737 -31.67 -2.56 -7.85
CA GLY A 737 -30.31 -2.32 -7.37
C GLY A 737 -29.52 -1.26 -8.14
N ASP A 738 -29.94 -0.83 -9.33
CA ASP A 738 -29.29 0.24 -10.12
C ASP A 738 -29.87 1.61 -9.69
N VAL A 739 -29.41 2.11 -8.55
CA VAL A 739 -29.93 3.32 -7.90
C VAL A 739 -29.35 4.58 -8.53
N ASN A 740 -28.16 4.50 -9.15
CA ASN A 740 -27.51 5.63 -9.81
C ASN A 740 -27.90 5.79 -11.31
N LEU A 741 -28.58 4.79 -11.91
CA LEU A 741 -29.02 4.70 -13.31
C LEU A 741 -27.89 4.59 -14.34
N ASP A 742 -26.76 3.98 -13.98
CA ASP A 742 -25.63 3.74 -14.88
C ASP A 742 -25.72 2.41 -15.64
N GLY A 743 -26.73 1.58 -15.32
CA GLY A 743 -26.98 0.29 -15.95
C GLY A 743 -26.19 -0.87 -15.35
N ARG A 744 -25.49 -0.65 -14.22
CA ARG A 744 -24.81 -1.66 -13.40
C ARG A 744 -25.48 -1.72 -12.03
N VAL A 745 -25.18 -2.78 -11.28
CA VAL A 745 -25.60 -2.93 -9.89
C VAL A 745 -24.32 -3.20 -9.10
N ASP A 746 -23.76 -2.17 -8.50
CA ASP A 746 -22.48 -2.23 -7.79
C ASP A 746 -22.48 -1.42 -6.49
N ILE A 747 -21.31 -1.28 -5.85
CA ILE A 747 -21.19 -0.64 -4.55
C ILE A 747 -21.58 0.86 -4.59
N THR A 748 -21.50 1.51 -5.75
CA THR A 748 -21.87 2.91 -5.89
C THR A 748 -23.38 3.11 -5.72
N ASP A 749 -24.19 2.13 -6.13
CA ASP A 749 -25.64 2.10 -5.90
C ASP A 749 -25.97 1.95 -4.42
N ALA A 750 -25.26 1.05 -3.72
CA ALA A 750 -25.43 0.86 -2.28
C ALA A 750 -25.08 2.12 -1.48
N VAL A 751 -24.08 2.88 -1.92
CA VAL A 751 -23.74 4.19 -1.34
C VAL A 751 -24.86 5.19 -1.57
N MET A 752 -25.41 5.28 -2.79
CA MET A 752 -26.51 6.19 -3.11
C MET A 752 -27.79 5.83 -2.34
N LEU A 753 -28.08 4.54 -2.19
CA LEU A 753 -29.20 4.02 -1.42
C LEU A 753 -29.09 4.33 0.07
N ASN A 754 -27.92 4.14 0.68
CA ASN A 754 -27.67 4.50 2.07
C ASN A 754 -27.82 6.02 2.31
N LYS A 755 -27.35 6.85 1.37
CA LYS A 755 -27.55 8.30 1.43
C LYS A 755 -29.02 8.69 1.35
N ALA A 756 -29.80 8.01 0.50
CA ALA A 756 -31.23 8.21 0.38
C ALA A 756 -31.99 7.78 1.64
N ALA A 757 -31.68 6.60 2.21
CA ALA A 757 -32.25 6.10 3.46
C ALA A 757 -31.96 7.05 4.64
N ALA A 758 -30.80 7.72 4.64
CA ALA A 758 -30.43 8.74 5.61
C ALA A 758 -31.05 10.13 5.34
N ASN A 759 -31.95 10.27 4.34
CA ASN A 759 -32.54 11.54 3.88
C ASN A 759 -31.52 12.61 3.44
N THR A 760 -30.30 12.20 3.08
CA THR A 760 -29.24 13.13 2.64
C THR A 760 -29.27 13.39 1.13
N VAL A 761 -29.91 12.51 0.36
CA VAL A 761 -30.11 12.61 -1.09
C VAL A 761 -31.58 12.33 -1.43
N GLN A 762 -32.13 13.07 -2.39
CA GLN A 762 -33.49 12.85 -2.90
C GLN A 762 -33.41 12.05 -4.20
N LEU A 763 -34.08 10.89 -4.25
CA LEU A 763 -34.10 10.01 -5.42
C LEU A 763 -35.19 10.44 -6.41
N SER A 764 -34.89 10.37 -7.71
CA SER A 764 -35.92 10.48 -8.77
C SER A 764 -36.88 9.28 -8.74
N GLU A 765 -37.97 9.35 -9.50
CA GLU A 765 -38.99 8.30 -9.51
C GLU A 765 -38.45 6.93 -9.97
N GLN A 766 -37.61 6.90 -11.01
CA GLN A 766 -36.99 5.66 -11.47
C GLN A 766 -35.97 5.12 -10.44
N GLN A 767 -35.19 6.00 -9.82
CA GLN A 767 -34.19 5.62 -8.82
C GLN A 767 -34.87 5.04 -7.57
N ARG A 768 -35.99 5.61 -7.12
CA ARG A 768 -36.77 5.03 -6.04
C ARG A 768 -37.30 3.64 -6.39
N SER A 769 -37.72 3.42 -7.63
CA SER A 769 -38.19 2.09 -8.03
C SER A 769 -37.06 1.07 -8.13
N ASN A 770 -35.86 1.46 -8.56
CA ASN A 770 -34.70 0.57 -8.58
C ASN A 770 -34.14 0.34 -7.16
N ALA A 771 -34.33 1.31 -6.26
CA ALA A 771 -33.90 1.26 -4.87
C ALA A 771 -34.73 0.33 -3.97
N ASP A 772 -35.98 0.02 -4.31
CA ASP A 772 -36.89 -0.90 -3.57
C ASP A 772 -36.44 -2.36 -3.76
N CYS A 773 -35.28 -2.70 -3.20
CA CYS A 773 -34.58 -3.97 -3.38
C CYS A 773 -35.28 -5.14 -2.67
N ASP A 774 -36.18 -4.89 -1.72
CA ASP A 774 -36.99 -5.93 -1.06
C ASP A 774 -38.47 -5.98 -1.53
N ALA A 775 -38.83 -5.12 -2.50
CA ALA A 775 -40.17 -5.01 -3.10
C ALA A 775 -41.30 -4.70 -2.10
N ASN A 776 -41.00 -4.00 -1.01
CA ASN A 776 -41.99 -3.60 0.00
C ASN A 776 -42.69 -2.26 -0.35
N ASN A 777 -42.28 -1.57 -1.44
CA ASN A 777 -42.72 -0.23 -1.88
C ASN A 777 -42.34 0.92 -0.94
N GLU A 778 -41.39 0.69 -0.05
CA GLU A 778 -40.71 1.66 0.79
C GLU A 778 -39.23 1.67 0.36
N VAL A 779 -38.52 2.77 0.59
CA VAL A 779 -37.08 2.86 0.32
C VAL A 779 -36.42 3.22 1.64
N ASP A 780 -35.84 2.24 2.30
CA ASP A 780 -35.28 2.37 3.64
C ASP A 780 -33.97 1.60 3.83
N SER A 781 -33.52 1.46 5.08
CA SER A 781 -32.28 0.77 5.41
C SER A 781 -32.29 -0.73 5.08
N ASN A 782 -33.47 -1.37 5.00
CA ASN A 782 -33.57 -2.78 4.63
C ASN A 782 -33.19 -2.99 3.16
N ASP A 783 -33.59 -2.09 2.27
CA ASP A 783 -33.20 -2.15 0.86
C ASP A 783 -31.68 -2.08 0.68
N ALA A 784 -31.02 -1.23 1.47
CA ALA A 784 -29.55 -1.13 1.47
C ALA A 784 -28.90 -2.45 1.92
N VAL A 785 -29.46 -3.12 2.93
CA VAL A 785 -28.99 -4.43 3.39
C VAL A 785 -29.19 -5.50 2.32
N VAL A 786 -30.35 -5.50 1.65
CA VAL A 786 -30.67 -6.46 0.58
C VAL A 786 -29.76 -6.25 -0.63
N LEU A 787 -29.52 -5.00 -1.03
CA LEU A 787 -28.57 -4.67 -2.09
C LEU A 787 -27.14 -5.12 -1.71
N LEU A 788 -26.69 -4.87 -0.49
CA LEU A 788 -25.38 -5.33 -0.03
C LEU A 788 -25.28 -6.86 -0.04
N LYS A 789 -26.30 -7.58 0.43
CA LYS A 789 -26.34 -9.05 0.32
C LYS A 789 -26.23 -9.53 -1.12
N PHE A 790 -26.84 -8.83 -2.07
CA PHE A 790 -26.73 -9.15 -3.50
C PHE A 790 -25.30 -8.93 -4.02
N LEU A 791 -24.68 -7.79 -3.67
CA LEU A 791 -23.31 -7.46 -4.07
C LEU A 791 -22.27 -8.44 -3.51
N VAL A 792 -22.47 -8.95 -2.29
CA VAL A 792 -21.61 -9.98 -1.68
C VAL A 792 -22.06 -11.41 -2.01
N SER A 793 -22.98 -11.58 -2.97
CA SER A 793 -23.48 -12.89 -3.43
C SER A 793 -24.15 -13.77 -2.36
N ILE A 794 -24.58 -13.20 -1.23
CA ILE A 794 -25.42 -13.88 -0.23
C ILE A 794 -26.79 -14.19 -0.82
N ILE A 795 -27.34 -13.27 -1.62
CA ILE A 795 -28.54 -13.50 -2.44
C ILE A 795 -28.20 -13.37 -3.93
N LYS A 796 -28.95 -14.07 -4.79
CA LYS A 796 -28.59 -14.20 -6.23
C LYS A 796 -29.40 -13.33 -7.18
N THR A 797 -30.49 -12.73 -6.71
CA THR A 797 -31.42 -11.94 -7.53
C THR A 797 -32.05 -10.84 -6.71
N LEU A 798 -32.32 -9.70 -7.36
CA LEU A 798 -33.16 -8.63 -6.83
C LEU A 798 -34.48 -8.54 -7.61
N PRO A 799 -35.60 -8.15 -6.97
CA PRO A 799 -35.71 -7.86 -5.53
C PRO A 799 -35.76 -9.14 -4.67
N GLU A 800 -35.39 -9.06 -3.39
CA GLU A 800 -35.55 -10.15 -2.41
C GLU A 800 -37.02 -10.17 -1.91
N VAL A 801 -37.86 -10.97 -2.55
CA VAL A 801 -39.27 -11.12 -2.15
C VAL A 801 -39.38 -12.05 -0.95
N ALA A 802 -39.96 -11.59 0.16
CA ALA A 802 -40.27 -12.45 1.30
C ALA A 802 -41.32 -13.52 0.92
N GLU A 803 -41.05 -14.79 1.24
CA GLU A 803 -42.01 -15.92 1.09
C GLU A 803 -43.14 -15.91 2.14
#